data_AF-A0A5J5DPU8-F1
#
_entry.id   AF-A0A5J5DPU8-F1
#
_cell.length_a   1.000
_cell.length_b   1.000
_cell.length_c   1.000
_cell.angle_alpha   90.00
_cell.angle_beta   90.00
_cell.angle_gamma   90.00
#
_symmetry.space_group_name_H-M   'P 1'
#
loop_
_entity.id
_entity.type
_entity.pdbx_description
1 polymer ?
#
loop_
_entity_poly.entity_id
_entity_poly.type
_entity_poly.pdbx_seq_one_letter_code
_entity_poly.pdbx_strand_id
1 'polypeptide(L)'
;KANANVQWDEDSAESFPSKPVRIAFVLVVHGRASRQFQRLFKAIYHTSHYYYIHVDQRSNYLHRQVHAMAAQYPNVRVTPWRMATIWGGASLLTMYLRSMADLLAMRDWSWDFFINLSAADYPIRTNNQLVAFLSKYRDMNFIKSHGRDNARFIRKQGLDRLFFECDTHMWRLGDRKIPEGISVDGGSDWFLLNRMFIEYVINSKDDLVTNMKRFYAYTLLPAESFFHTVLENSAHCESMVDNNLRITNWNRKLGCKCQYKHIVDWCGCSPNDFKPADFHRFQSKLTSVLSSPDPTVVCLTSVSGSSVPKHYRRSLALPLGLVGTLVSVKSNLGNKAALPKASQAPQTVRPTFFARKFEASVNQEIVNQLDAYLFGPFPQGTQALKSYWENVYEEPDGVATLSDTQLTYFHSFSRLGLARAAASLQGNPKDHSCRYFPMGHPVSVHLYFQSDQFQGYLVKHHATNLATSKLETMETWVVPKKNFKLATPPSSTFSRLQFAEIGTEWDAKERMFRNFGGLMGPMDETVGMQKWSKGPNVTVTVVWIDPTNVIAATYDILIDASAEFTHYRPPLNQPLRPGVWSIRILHHWSPVAEMHFLIAPLAYNKHQPIRQEDTLKLHNGPAKNSYMEQSFHGLNPVLNIPVSLGYVEQAKRNAALTGPELERWLDSLVGELWEAADICAVGPTACPVMQACPKNPWSSLSPDPKSQLGMPRADGRI
;
A
#
# COMPACT_ATOMS: atom_id res chain seq x y z
N LYS A 1 19.53 29.39 -8.93
CA LYS A 1 19.32 28.01 -8.43
C LYS A 1 20.63 27.26 -8.62
N ALA A 2 21.33 26.96 -7.53
CA ALA A 2 22.52 26.11 -7.61
C ALA A 2 22.08 24.67 -7.92
N ASN A 3 22.83 23.98 -8.76
CA ASN A 3 22.69 22.55 -8.98
C ASN A 3 24.09 21.97 -9.15
N ALA A 4 24.66 21.46 -8.06
CA ALA A 4 25.97 20.86 -8.10
C ALA A 4 25.92 19.57 -8.94
N ASN A 5 26.74 19.51 -10.00
CA ASN A 5 26.85 18.31 -10.82
C ASN A 5 27.65 17.25 -10.08
N VAL A 6 27.11 16.03 -10.01
CA VAL A 6 27.73 14.89 -9.36
C VAL A 6 28.10 13.87 -10.42
N GLN A 7 29.39 13.56 -10.55
CA GLN A 7 29.86 12.50 -11.44
C GLN A 7 29.83 11.15 -10.72
N TRP A 8 29.24 10.15 -11.37
CA TRP A 8 29.23 8.77 -10.89
C TRP A 8 30.01 7.90 -11.87
N ASP A 9 31.11 7.33 -11.40
CA ASP A 9 31.85 6.30 -12.10
C ASP A 9 31.67 5.01 -11.30
N GLU A 10 31.06 3.98 -11.88
CA GLU A 10 30.77 2.72 -11.17
C GLU A 10 32.06 2.06 -10.67
N ASP A 11 33.17 2.22 -11.39
CA ASP A 11 34.48 1.66 -11.02
C ASP A 11 35.07 2.38 -9.78
N SER A 12 34.69 3.64 -9.55
CA SER A 12 35.13 4.38 -8.35
C SER A 12 34.46 3.90 -7.06
N ALA A 13 33.38 3.13 -7.17
CA ALA A 13 32.60 2.62 -6.03
C ALA A 13 33.22 1.38 -5.36
N GLU A 14 34.27 0.80 -5.94
CA GLU A 14 35.00 -0.36 -5.37
C GLU A 14 36.13 0.05 -4.41
N SER A 15 36.53 1.33 -4.40
CA SER A 15 37.55 1.82 -3.46
C SER A 15 36.96 2.09 -2.08
N PHE A 16 37.55 1.50 -1.03
CA PHE A 16 37.16 1.78 0.34
C PHE A 16 37.61 3.20 0.73
N PRO A 17 36.70 4.11 1.11
CA PRO A 17 37.08 5.47 1.48
C PRO A 17 37.89 5.47 2.78
N SER A 18 38.92 6.32 2.86
CA SER A 18 39.75 6.47 4.07
C SER A 18 38.99 6.99 5.28
N LYS A 19 37.89 7.72 5.05
CA LYS A 19 36.96 8.23 6.06
C LYS A 19 35.51 7.91 5.65
N PRO A 20 35.03 6.67 5.87
CA PRO A 20 33.69 6.27 5.49
C PRO A 20 32.65 7.04 6.30
N VAL A 21 31.59 7.51 5.63
CA VAL A 21 30.45 8.13 6.31
C VAL A 21 29.65 7.10 7.12
N ARG A 22 29.05 7.58 8.21
CA ARG A 22 28.12 6.83 9.04
C ARG A 22 26.73 7.40 8.85
N ILE A 23 25.75 6.54 8.60
CA ILE A 23 24.42 6.98 8.17
C ILE A 23 23.42 6.83 9.33
N ALA A 24 22.62 7.86 9.58
CA ALA A 24 21.41 7.77 10.38
C ALA A 24 20.19 7.55 9.47
N PHE A 25 19.70 6.31 9.44
CA PHE A 25 18.45 5.97 8.78
C PHE A 25 17.27 6.28 9.69
N VAL A 26 16.38 7.17 9.24
CA VAL A 26 15.08 7.38 9.88
C VAL A 26 14.02 6.60 9.12
N LEU A 27 13.56 5.52 9.75
CA LEU A 27 12.58 4.60 9.19
C LEU A 27 11.19 5.01 9.68
N VAL A 28 10.31 5.44 8.77
CA VAL A 28 8.96 5.92 9.07
C VAL A 28 7.96 4.88 8.60
N VAL A 29 7.42 4.09 9.53
CA VAL A 29 6.69 2.86 9.19
C VAL A 29 5.29 2.81 9.79
N HIS A 30 4.37 2.17 9.08
CA HIS A 30 2.99 1.95 9.48
C HIS A 30 2.44 0.67 8.83
N GLY A 31 1.25 0.24 9.24
CA GLY A 31 0.58 -0.92 8.67
C GLY A 31 1.00 -2.25 9.30
N ARG A 32 0.96 -3.33 8.52
CA ARG A 32 1.06 -4.72 9.01
C ARG A 32 2.27 -5.51 8.48
N ALA A 33 2.97 -4.99 7.46
CA ALA A 33 4.04 -5.66 6.72
C ALA A 33 5.37 -5.79 7.49
N SER A 34 5.32 -6.28 8.72
CA SER A 34 6.47 -6.46 9.63
C SER A 34 7.60 -7.31 9.04
N ARG A 35 7.27 -8.43 8.36
CA ARG A 35 8.30 -9.30 7.75
C ARG A 35 9.00 -8.66 6.56
N GLN A 36 8.27 -7.91 5.73
CA GLN A 36 8.86 -7.11 4.66
C GLN A 36 9.77 -6.01 5.23
N PHE A 37 9.33 -5.36 6.31
CA PHE A 37 10.16 -4.36 7.00
C PHE A 37 11.44 -4.97 7.58
N GLN A 38 11.37 -6.13 8.24
CA GLN A 38 12.56 -6.84 8.73
C GLN A 38 13.50 -7.24 7.59
N ARG A 39 12.95 -7.66 6.45
CA ARG A 39 13.72 -7.98 5.24
C ARG A 39 14.41 -6.75 4.65
N LEU A 40 13.73 -5.60 4.59
CA LEU A 40 14.35 -4.31 4.24
C LEU A 40 15.46 -3.95 5.22
N PHE A 41 15.19 -4.03 6.52
CA PHE A 41 16.16 -3.72 7.57
C PHE A 41 17.42 -4.57 7.42
N LYS A 42 17.27 -5.88 7.19
CA LYS A 42 18.38 -6.81 6.90
C LYS A 42 19.23 -6.34 5.70
N ALA A 43 18.58 -5.92 4.61
CA ALA A 43 19.26 -5.45 3.41
C ALA A 43 20.07 -4.15 3.65
N ILE A 44 19.63 -3.26 4.54
CA ILE A 44 20.32 -1.98 4.81
C ILE A 44 21.19 -1.99 6.07
N TYR A 45 21.15 -3.05 6.88
CA TYR A 45 21.86 -3.10 8.16
C TYR A 45 23.39 -3.09 8.00
N HIS A 46 24.07 -2.26 8.80
CA HIS A 46 25.50 -2.36 9.05
C HIS A 46 25.80 -1.84 10.46
N THR A 47 26.75 -2.46 11.17
CA THR A 47 27.12 -2.07 12.55
C THR A 47 27.64 -0.63 12.69
N SER A 48 28.18 -0.05 11.61
CA SER A 48 28.67 1.34 11.60
C SER A 48 27.58 2.41 11.47
N HIS A 49 26.36 2.03 11.05
CA HIS A 49 25.24 2.94 10.84
C HIS A 49 24.31 2.97 12.05
N TYR A 50 23.31 3.84 11.99
CA TYR A 50 22.32 4.07 13.04
C TYR A 50 20.91 4.01 12.47
N TYR A 51 19.98 3.44 13.21
CA TYR A 51 18.60 3.24 12.77
C TYR A 51 17.64 3.81 13.82
N TYR A 52 16.97 4.91 13.50
CA TYR A 52 15.96 5.51 14.36
C TYR A 52 14.58 5.33 13.76
N ILE A 53 13.73 4.56 14.44
CA ILE A 53 12.50 4.03 13.85
C ILE A 53 11.30 4.71 14.48
N HIS A 54 10.53 5.43 13.67
CA HIS A 54 9.21 5.94 14.03
C HIS A 54 8.14 4.97 13.53
N VAL A 55 7.26 4.54 14.44
CA VAL A 55 6.09 3.73 14.10
C VAL A 55 4.82 4.52 14.37
N ASP A 56 3.98 4.67 13.34
CA ASP A 56 2.72 5.42 13.43
C ASP A 56 1.90 4.99 14.66
N GLN A 57 1.32 5.96 15.36
CA GLN A 57 0.58 5.75 16.61
C GLN A 57 -0.56 4.72 16.49
N ARG A 58 -1.12 4.55 15.30
CA ARG A 58 -2.22 3.61 15.01
C ARG A 58 -1.74 2.19 14.73
N SER A 59 -0.44 1.98 14.51
CA SER A 59 0.15 0.69 14.10
C SER A 59 0.78 -0.07 15.29
N ASN A 60 -0.01 -0.41 16.31
CA ASN A 60 0.51 -1.00 17.56
C ASN A 60 1.16 -2.38 17.38
N TYR A 61 0.59 -3.26 16.54
CA TYR A 61 1.23 -4.53 16.16
C TYR A 61 2.66 -4.31 15.64
N LEU A 62 2.82 -3.44 14.63
CA LEU A 62 4.12 -3.16 14.04
C LEU A 62 5.07 -2.56 15.07
N HIS A 63 4.57 -1.71 15.97
CA HIS A 63 5.37 -1.13 17.05
C HIS A 63 5.93 -2.21 17.99
N ARG A 64 5.13 -3.21 18.37
CA ARG A 64 5.62 -4.36 19.18
C ARG A 64 6.71 -5.14 18.44
N GLN A 65 6.52 -5.41 17.14
CA GLN A 65 7.50 -6.13 16.33
C GLN A 65 8.82 -5.34 16.19
N VAL A 66 8.73 -4.03 15.93
CA VAL A 66 9.87 -3.13 15.81
C VAL A 66 10.61 -2.97 17.13
N HIS A 67 9.90 -2.88 18.25
CA HIS A 67 10.52 -2.76 19.57
C HIS A 67 11.28 -4.04 19.95
N ALA A 68 10.70 -5.21 19.69
CA ALA A 68 11.37 -6.50 19.90
C ALA A 68 12.60 -6.68 18.99
N MET A 69 12.54 -6.17 17.76
CA MET A 69 13.69 -6.12 16.85
C MET A 69 14.78 -5.17 17.36
N ALA A 70 14.43 -3.94 17.74
CA ALA A 70 15.38 -2.91 18.15
C ALA A 70 16.19 -3.34 19.39
N ALA A 71 15.57 -4.08 20.32
CA ALA A 71 16.25 -4.59 21.52
C ALA A 71 17.44 -5.53 21.23
N GLN A 72 17.54 -6.08 20.01
CA GLN A 72 18.62 -7.00 19.62
C GLN A 72 19.88 -6.28 19.12
N TYR A 73 19.81 -4.98 18.81
CA TYR A 73 20.90 -4.24 18.16
C TYR A 73 21.19 -2.91 18.87
N PRO A 74 22.43 -2.67 19.32
CA PRO A 74 22.76 -1.46 20.09
C PRO A 74 22.69 -0.17 19.27
N ASN A 75 22.78 -0.26 17.94
CA ASN A 75 22.70 0.85 16.99
C ASN A 75 21.28 1.08 16.42
N VAL A 76 20.25 0.52 17.07
CA VAL A 76 18.84 0.68 16.68
C VAL A 76 18.06 1.26 17.85
N ARG A 77 17.27 2.30 17.60
CA ARG A 77 16.39 2.94 18.59
C ARG A 77 15.01 3.16 17.99
N VAL A 78 13.98 3.09 18.82
CA VAL A 78 12.59 3.43 18.46
C VAL A 78 12.26 4.79 19.08
N THR A 79 11.55 5.65 18.35
CA THR A 79 11.11 6.94 18.90
C THR A 79 10.20 6.70 20.12
N PRO A 80 10.47 7.32 21.28
CA PRO A 80 9.61 7.15 22.46
C PRO A 80 8.27 7.86 22.29
N TRP A 81 8.21 8.82 21.37
CA TRP A 81 7.01 9.51 20.93
C TRP A 81 6.54 8.94 19.60
N ARG A 82 5.22 8.94 19.38
CA ARG A 82 4.58 8.44 18.14
C ARG A 82 3.53 9.46 17.71
N MET A 83 3.37 9.61 16.40
CA MET A 83 2.39 10.53 15.79
C MET A 83 1.53 9.73 14.82
N ALA A 84 0.27 10.12 14.64
CA ALA A 84 -0.57 9.62 13.56
C ALA A 84 -0.22 10.35 12.26
N THR A 85 0.81 9.88 11.57
CA THR A 85 1.32 10.48 10.33
C THR A 85 0.41 10.13 9.15
N ILE A 86 -0.72 10.80 9.06
CA ILE A 86 -1.69 10.64 7.97
C ILE A 86 -1.09 11.08 6.63
N TRP A 87 -1.65 10.56 5.52
CA TRP A 87 -1.22 10.98 4.19
C TRP A 87 -1.41 12.49 4.03
N GLY A 88 -0.36 13.20 3.60
CA GLY A 88 -0.38 14.66 3.44
C GLY A 88 -0.35 15.47 4.74
N GLY A 89 -0.37 14.83 5.91
CA GLY A 89 -0.40 15.49 7.22
C GLY A 89 0.79 16.42 7.47
N ALA A 90 0.52 17.53 8.18
CA ALA A 90 1.53 18.42 8.74
C ALA A 90 2.47 17.69 9.72
N SER A 91 1.93 16.70 10.43
CA SER A 91 2.63 15.87 11.42
C SER A 91 3.84 15.13 10.87
N LEU A 92 3.90 14.85 9.56
CA LEU A 92 5.08 14.22 8.95
C LEU A 92 6.32 15.11 9.04
N LEU A 93 6.20 16.43 8.78
CA LEU A 93 7.32 17.35 8.95
C LEU A 93 7.69 17.51 10.43
N THR A 94 6.69 17.63 11.30
CA THR A 94 6.92 17.70 12.75
C THR A 94 7.69 16.48 13.27
N MET A 95 7.34 15.28 12.79
CA MET A 95 8.04 14.03 13.07
C MET A 95 9.50 14.12 12.59
N TYR A 96 9.74 14.53 11.34
CA TYR A 96 11.12 14.66 10.84
C TYR A 96 11.95 15.64 11.66
N LEU A 97 11.44 16.84 11.92
CA LEU A 97 12.14 17.86 12.70
C LEU A 97 12.44 17.37 14.12
N ARG A 98 11.51 16.66 14.77
CA ARG A 98 11.73 16.08 16.09
C ARG A 98 12.76 14.95 16.06
N SER A 99 12.71 14.07 15.05
CA SER A 99 13.69 13.00 14.89
C SER A 99 15.10 13.53 14.65
N MET A 100 15.24 14.61 13.87
CA MET A 100 16.51 15.30 13.63
C MET A 100 17.05 15.92 14.93
N ALA A 101 16.19 16.58 15.72
CA ALA A 101 16.59 17.12 17.02
C ALA A 101 17.05 16.01 18.00
N ASP A 102 16.32 14.89 18.07
CA ASP A 102 16.70 13.73 18.88
C ASP A 102 18.08 13.18 18.44
N LEU A 103 18.28 12.97 17.14
CA LEU A 103 19.54 12.47 16.57
C LEU A 103 20.74 13.39 16.82
N LEU A 104 20.54 14.71 16.84
CA LEU A 104 21.59 15.67 17.22
C LEU A 104 21.92 15.61 18.71
N ALA A 105 20.93 15.33 19.56
CA ALA A 105 21.10 15.22 21.00
C ALA A 105 21.78 13.90 21.44
N MET A 106 21.70 12.84 20.64
CA MET A 106 22.36 11.54 20.88
C MET A 106 23.87 11.62 20.66
N ARG A 107 24.62 12.01 21.69
CA ARG A 107 26.08 12.20 21.61
C ARG A 107 26.88 10.94 21.34
N ASP A 108 26.31 9.77 21.65
CA ASP A 108 26.92 8.47 21.37
C ASP A 108 26.76 8.04 19.89
N TRP A 109 25.96 8.76 19.12
CA TRP A 109 25.73 8.50 17.69
C TRP A 109 26.43 9.56 16.81
N SER A 110 27.57 9.20 16.24
CA SER A 110 28.34 10.05 15.33
C SER A 110 27.99 9.73 13.87
N TRP A 111 26.94 10.38 13.36
CA TRP A 111 26.44 10.21 11.99
C TRP A 111 26.75 11.42 11.10
N ASP A 112 26.92 11.21 9.79
CA ASP A 112 27.22 12.24 8.79
C ASP A 112 26.00 12.59 7.92
N PHE A 113 25.15 11.61 7.64
CA PHE A 113 23.96 11.76 6.78
C PHE A 113 22.69 11.27 7.47
N PHE A 114 21.60 11.97 7.18
CA PHE A 114 20.23 11.55 7.45
C PHE A 114 19.62 11.00 6.17
N ILE A 115 19.01 9.81 6.25
CA ILE A 115 18.26 9.21 5.13
C ILE A 115 16.89 8.75 5.64
N ASN A 116 15.81 9.24 5.03
CA ASN A 116 14.47 8.75 5.34
C ASN A 116 14.04 7.60 4.43
N LEU A 117 13.45 6.55 4.99
CA LEU A 117 12.86 5.42 4.25
C LEU A 117 11.50 5.03 4.86
N SER A 118 10.57 4.55 4.03
CA SER A 118 9.37 3.85 4.47
C SER A 118 9.59 2.33 4.49
N ALA A 119 8.63 1.58 5.04
CA ALA A 119 8.60 0.12 4.94
C ALA A 119 8.44 -0.40 3.49
N ALA A 120 8.11 0.47 2.53
CA ALA A 120 7.94 0.14 1.12
C ALA A 120 9.09 0.64 0.23
N ASP A 121 10.17 1.15 0.82
CA ASP A 121 11.42 1.42 0.10
C ASP A 121 12.28 0.15 0.05
N TYR A 122 13.20 0.08 -0.92
CA TYR A 122 14.22 -0.99 -0.98
C TYR A 122 15.54 -0.46 -1.57
N PRO A 123 16.71 -0.91 -1.10
CA PRO A 123 17.98 -0.60 -1.75
C PRO A 123 18.03 -1.23 -3.15
N ILE A 124 18.65 -0.54 -4.09
CA ILE A 124 18.93 -1.02 -5.46
C ILE A 124 20.43 -1.05 -5.78
N ARG A 125 21.26 -0.74 -4.79
CA ARG A 125 22.73 -0.78 -4.79
C ARG A 125 23.21 -1.23 -3.41
N THR A 126 24.45 -1.72 -3.32
CA THR A 126 24.97 -2.25 -2.06
C THR A 126 25.31 -1.13 -1.07
N ASN A 127 25.39 -1.48 0.21
CA ASN A 127 25.82 -0.55 1.26
C ASN A 127 27.21 0.05 0.96
N ASN A 128 28.14 -0.75 0.44
CA ASN A 128 29.50 -0.28 0.13
C ASN A 128 29.48 0.81 -0.93
N GLN A 129 28.69 0.63 -1.99
CA GLN A 129 28.53 1.63 -3.04
C GLN A 129 27.91 2.93 -2.50
N LEU A 130 26.90 2.82 -1.62
CA LEU A 130 26.27 3.97 -0.97
C LEU A 130 27.27 4.75 -0.11
N VAL A 131 28.04 4.05 0.73
CA VAL A 131 29.04 4.66 1.61
C VAL A 131 30.16 5.29 0.80
N ALA A 132 30.66 4.63 -0.25
CA ALA A 132 31.68 5.20 -1.13
C ALA A 132 31.20 6.51 -1.78
N PHE A 133 29.99 6.51 -2.35
CA PHE A 133 29.38 7.69 -2.97
C PHE A 133 29.20 8.85 -1.98
N LEU A 134 28.58 8.59 -0.83
CA LEU A 134 28.32 9.64 0.15
C LEU A 134 29.59 10.15 0.83
N SER A 135 30.62 9.32 0.95
CA SER A 135 31.93 9.76 1.48
C SER A 135 32.62 10.74 0.52
N LYS A 136 32.46 10.55 -0.79
CA LYS A 136 32.98 11.46 -1.82
C LYS A 136 32.24 12.81 -1.83
N TYR A 137 30.93 12.79 -1.61
CA TYR A 137 30.06 13.97 -1.68
C TYR A 137 29.47 14.38 -0.32
N ARG A 138 30.30 14.31 0.73
CA ARG A 138 29.84 14.43 2.12
C ARG A 138 29.18 15.77 2.48
N ASP A 139 29.59 16.83 1.80
CA ASP A 139 29.12 18.19 2.05
C ASP A 139 27.89 18.57 1.21
N MET A 140 27.34 17.63 0.44
CA MET A 140 26.19 17.83 -0.44
C MET A 140 24.87 17.40 0.20
N ASN A 141 23.76 18.00 -0.26
CA ASN A 141 22.40 17.67 0.11
C ASN A 141 21.63 17.19 -1.14
N PHE A 142 21.06 15.99 -1.08
CA PHE A 142 20.44 15.30 -2.19
C PHE A 142 18.93 15.37 -2.09
N ILE A 143 18.34 16.31 -2.84
CA ILE A 143 16.90 16.58 -2.81
C ILE A 143 16.40 16.81 -4.24
N LYS A 144 15.23 16.26 -4.59
CA LYS A 144 14.74 16.31 -5.97
C LYS A 144 13.61 17.32 -6.11
N SER A 145 13.83 18.33 -6.95
CA SER A 145 12.83 19.32 -7.34
C SER A 145 11.87 18.76 -8.39
N HIS A 146 10.69 19.37 -8.51
CA HIS A 146 9.65 18.98 -9.46
C HIS A 146 10.04 19.21 -10.93
N GLY A 147 10.99 20.13 -11.20
CA GLY A 147 11.60 20.39 -12.51
C GLY A 147 10.62 20.89 -13.58
N ARG A 148 9.56 21.60 -13.19
CA ARG A 148 8.49 22.09 -14.08
C ARG A 148 8.16 23.56 -13.79
N ASP A 149 7.06 24.07 -14.34
CA ASP A 149 6.53 25.40 -14.01
C ASP A 149 6.21 25.51 -12.50
N ASN A 150 6.86 26.44 -11.81
CA ASN A 150 6.78 26.60 -10.35
C ASN A 150 5.40 27.12 -9.91
N ALA A 151 4.81 28.06 -10.64
CA ALA A 151 3.48 28.58 -10.31
C ALA A 151 2.41 27.48 -10.34
N ARG A 152 2.49 26.55 -11.31
CA ARG A 152 1.64 25.35 -11.35
C ARG A 152 1.94 24.38 -10.22
N PHE A 153 3.20 24.22 -9.81
CA PHE A 153 3.56 23.39 -8.66
C PHE A 153 2.89 23.91 -7.38
N ILE A 154 3.06 25.20 -7.06
CA ILE A 154 2.44 25.86 -5.90
C ILE A 154 0.93 25.60 -5.84
N ARG A 155 0.22 25.83 -6.96
CA ARG A 155 -1.24 25.61 -7.03
C ARG A 155 -1.63 24.14 -6.90
N LYS A 156 -0.84 23.21 -7.45
CA LYS A 156 -1.16 21.76 -7.39
C LYS A 156 -0.90 21.15 -6.02
N GLN A 157 0.13 21.64 -5.32
CA GLN A 157 0.43 21.24 -3.95
C GLN A 157 -0.49 21.91 -2.93
N GLY A 158 -1.25 22.94 -3.33
CA GLY A 158 -2.07 23.72 -2.40
C GLY A 158 -1.22 24.55 -1.43
N LEU A 159 0.00 24.96 -1.83
CA LEU A 159 0.87 25.78 -0.99
C LEU A 159 0.28 27.19 -0.75
N ASP A 160 -0.58 27.64 -1.66
CA ASP A 160 -1.41 28.86 -1.59
C ASP A 160 -2.69 28.68 -0.74
N ARG A 161 -2.85 27.53 -0.08
CA ARG A 161 -3.98 27.24 0.82
C ARG A 161 -3.49 27.01 2.25
N LEU A 162 -4.32 27.37 3.21
CA LEU A 162 -4.11 27.10 4.62
C LEU A 162 -4.75 25.77 4.99
N PHE A 163 -3.98 24.88 5.62
CA PHE A 163 -4.47 23.61 6.14
C PHE A 163 -4.25 23.49 7.64
N PHE A 164 -5.08 22.70 8.31
CA PHE A 164 -4.91 22.37 9.72
C PHE A 164 -5.14 20.88 9.95
N GLU A 165 -4.18 20.23 10.62
CA GLU A 165 -4.30 18.81 10.99
C GLU A 165 -5.00 18.67 12.33
N CYS A 166 -6.16 18.03 12.34
CA CYS A 166 -6.92 17.73 13.56
C CYS A 166 -7.76 16.47 13.34
N ASP A 167 -7.98 15.67 14.38
CA ASP A 167 -8.78 14.44 14.34
C ASP A 167 -8.38 13.46 13.22
N THR A 168 -7.08 13.33 12.98
CA THR A 168 -6.51 12.50 11.90
C THR A 168 -7.01 12.88 10.49
N HIS A 169 -7.33 14.15 10.28
CA HIS A 169 -7.76 14.72 9.01
C HIS A 169 -7.02 16.04 8.71
N MET A 170 -6.78 16.33 7.42
CA MET A 170 -6.23 17.63 6.96
C MET A 170 -7.35 18.52 6.40
N TRP A 171 -7.80 19.45 7.25
CA TRP A 171 -8.85 20.39 6.94
C TRP A 171 -8.32 21.56 6.12
N ARG A 172 -8.97 21.90 5.00
CA ARG A 172 -8.63 23.09 4.23
C ARG A 172 -9.42 24.30 4.74
N LEU A 173 -8.73 25.28 5.31
CA LEU A 173 -9.35 26.43 5.99
C LEU A 173 -9.57 27.65 5.09
N GLY A 174 -8.85 27.76 3.98
CA GLY A 174 -8.97 28.88 3.06
C GLY A 174 -7.68 29.19 2.32
N ASP A 175 -7.59 30.42 1.81
CA ASP A 175 -6.49 30.87 0.97
C ASP A 175 -5.44 31.60 1.81
N ARG A 176 -4.18 31.54 1.37
CA ARG A 176 -3.09 32.33 1.96
C ARG A 176 -2.11 32.81 0.88
N LYS A 177 -1.35 33.85 1.20
CA LYS A 177 -0.29 34.36 0.31
C LYS A 177 1.00 33.57 0.47
N ILE A 178 1.74 33.42 -0.63
CA ILE A 178 3.12 32.93 -0.59
C ILE A 178 4.01 34.07 -0.07
N PRO A 179 4.91 33.81 0.91
CA PRO A 179 5.79 34.85 1.44
C PRO A 179 6.68 35.47 0.37
N GLU A 180 6.81 36.80 0.39
CA GLU A 180 7.68 37.54 -0.52
C GLU A 180 9.15 37.47 -0.05
N GLY A 181 10.09 37.69 -0.99
CA GLY A 181 11.53 37.72 -0.69
C GLY A 181 12.23 36.37 -0.62
N ILE A 182 11.51 35.26 -0.80
CA ILE A 182 12.06 33.90 -0.87
C ILE A 182 11.64 33.18 -2.15
N SER A 183 12.45 32.23 -2.60
CA SER A 183 12.09 31.30 -3.66
C SER A 183 11.46 30.04 -3.08
N VAL A 184 10.21 29.76 -3.43
CA VAL A 184 9.55 28.49 -3.05
C VAL A 184 9.85 27.44 -4.10
N ASP A 185 10.34 26.28 -3.67
CA ASP A 185 10.52 25.09 -4.50
C ASP A 185 10.05 23.84 -3.74
N GLY A 186 9.91 22.74 -4.47
CA GLY A 186 9.61 21.44 -3.89
C GLY A 186 9.66 20.30 -4.88
N GLY A 187 9.32 19.11 -4.42
CA GLY A 187 9.32 17.89 -5.22
C GLY A 187 9.15 16.67 -4.34
N SER A 188 10.16 15.80 -4.29
CA SER A 188 10.08 14.59 -3.48
C SER A 188 10.36 14.89 -2.00
N ASP A 189 9.57 14.29 -1.11
CA ASP A 189 9.79 14.21 0.34
C ASP A 189 10.79 13.11 0.76
N TRP A 190 11.47 12.48 -0.19
CA TRP A 190 12.50 11.48 0.03
C TRP A 190 13.84 12.11 -0.33
N PHE A 191 14.76 12.15 0.62
CA PHE A 191 16.01 12.91 0.49
C PHE A 191 17.14 12.29 1.30
N LEU A 192 18.35 12.78 1.06
CA LEU A 192 19.51 12.55 1.93
C LEU A 192 20.09 13.91 2.27
N LEU A 193 20.15 14.24 3.56
CA LEU A 193 20.63 15.53 4.05
C LEU A 193 21.86 15.31 4.92
N ASN A 194 22.88 16.15 4.73
CA ASN A 194 24.07 16.09 5.57
C ASN A 194 23.80 16.68 6.96
N ARG A 195 24.63 16.31 7.93
CA ARG A 195 24.49 16.76 9.31
C ARG A 195 24.54 18.28 9.46
N MET A 196 25.42 18.96 8.72
CA MET A 196 25.59 20.41 8.82
C MET A 196 24.28 21.17 8.49
N PHE A 197 23.60 20.77 7.41
CA PHE A 197 22.33 21.39 7.05
C PHE A 197 21.22 21.07 8.06
N ILE A 198 21.21 19.86 8.63
CA ILE A 198 20.26 19.51 9.69
C ILE A 198 20.50 20.34 10.96
N GLU A 199 21.76 20.52 11.37
CA GLU A 199 22.11 21.39 12.50
C GLU A 199 21.62 22.81 12.27
N TYR A 200 21.77 23.35 11.06
CA TYR A 200 21.21 24.64 10.68
C TYR A 200 19.67 24.68 10.80
N VAL A 201 18.96 23.71 10.19
CA VAL A 201 17.49 23.64 10.22
C VAL A 201 16.95 23.54 11.65
N ILE A 202 17.62 22.81 12.54
CA ILE A 202 17.16 22.60 13.91
C ILE A 202 17.51 23.78 14.81
N ASN A 203 18.77 24.24 14.79
CA ASN A 203 19.30 25.17 15.79
C ASN A 203 19.28 26.65 15.36
N SER A 204 19.16 26.95 14.05
CA SER A 204 19.13 28.34 13.59
C SER A 204 17.91 29.08 14.14
N LYS A 205 18.14 30.34 14.51
CA LYS A 205 17.13 31.31 14.94
C LYS A 205 16.95 32.45 13.94
N ASP A 206 17.49 32.31 12.73
CA ASP A 206 17.29 33.30 11.68
C ASP A 206 15.82 33.39 11.26
N ASP A 207 15.49 34.46 10.54
CA ASP A 207 14.14 34.75 10.08
C ASP A 207 13.63 33.68 9.10
N LEU A 208 14.50 33.11 8.26
CA LEU A 208 14.12 32.11 7.26
C LEU A 208 13.58 30.85 7.95
N VAL A 209 14.38 30.21 8.80
CA VAL A 209 14.03 28.94 9.44
C VAL A 209 12.83 29.13 10.38
N THR A 210 12.80 30.22 11.15
CA THR A 210 11.72 30.51 12.09
C THR A 210 10.39 30.68 11.36
N ASN A 211 10.35 31.49 10.30
CA ASN A 211 9.12 31.73 9.53
C ASN A 211 8.71 30.51 8.70
N MET A 212 9.65 29.75 8.14
CA MET A 212 9.34 28.52 7.41
C MET A 212 8.76 27.44 8.32
N LYS A 213 9.29 27.24 9.53
CA LYS A 213 8.67 26.30 10.51
C LYS A 213 7.21 26.69 10.80
N ARG A 214 6.91 27.98 10.97
CA ARG A 214 5.54 28.48 11.17
C ARG A 214 4.65 28.29 9.93
N PHE A 215 5.13 28.63 8.75
CA PHE A 215 4.38 28.50 7.50
C PHE A 215 4.02 27.02 7.22
N TYR A 216 4.99 26.12 7.41
CA TYR A 216 4.84 24.70 7.12
C TYR A 216 4.07 23.91 8.18
N ALA A 217 3.86 24.47 9.38
CA ALA A 217 2.96 23.88 10.38
C ALA A 217 1.49 23.81 9.92
N TYR A 218 1.10 24.66 8.96
CA TYR A 218 -0.26 24.74 8.41
C TYR A 218 -0.31 24.45 6.90
N THR A 219 0.53 23.52 6.45
CA THR A 219 0.72 23.20 5.03
C THR A 219 0.44 21.73 4.75
N LEU A 220 -0.29 21.45 3.67
CA LEU A 220 -0.45 20.11 3.11
C LEU A 220 0.87 19.61 2.50
N LEU A 221 1.22 18.34 2.69
CA LEU A 221 2.44 17.71 2.15
C LEU A 221 3.70 18.55 2.46
N PRO A 222 3.93 18.98 3.71
CA PRO A 222 4.94 19.99 4.03
C PRO A 222 6.37 19.52 3.72
N ALA A 223 6.66 18.23 3.91
CA ALA A 223 7.98 17.64 3.66
C ALA A 223 8.36 17.64 2.16
N GLU A 224 7.40 17.80 1.24
CA GLU A 224 7.66 17.88 -0.20
C GLU A 224 8.19 19.26 -0.64
N SER A 225 8.25 20.27 0.24
CA SER A 225 8.80 21.59 -0.13
C SER A 225 9.52 22.36 0.98
N PHE A 226 9.33 22.01 2.26
CA PHE A 226 9.99 22.68 3.39
C PHE A 226 11.52 22.65 3.23
N PHE A 227 12.11 21.46 3.05
CA PHE A 227 13.56 21.31 2.98
C PHE A 227 14.15 21.95 1.72
N HIS A 228 13.45 21.89 0.59
CA HIS A 228 13.86 22.58 -0.65
C HIS A 228 13.89 24.09 -0.44
N THR A 229 12.79 24.66 0.05
CA THR A 229 12.65 26.10 0.26
C THR A 229 13.66 26.61 1.28
N VAL A 230 13.87 25.89 2.39
CA VAL A 230 14.90 26.30 3.37
C VAL A 230 16.30 26.19 2.78
N LEU A 231 16.64 25.09 2.10
CA LEU A 231 17.98 24.90 1.53
C LEU A 231 18.32 25.97 0.48
N GLU A 232 17.43 26.20 -0.48
CA GLU A 232 17.64 27.14 -1.59
C GLU A 232 17.81 28.60 -1.13
N ASN A 233 17.23 28.98 0.00
CA ASN A 233 17.28 30.35 0.52
C ASN A 233 18.28 30.50 1.69
N SER A 234 19.01 29.45 2.05
CA SER A 234 19.99 29.46 3.15
C SER A 234 21.41 29.67 2.66
N ALA A 235 22.33 29.89 3.61
CA ALA A 235 23.78 29.88 3.37
C ALA A 235 24.30 28.53 2.82
N HIS A 236 23.49 27.46 2.86
CA HIS A 236 23.84 26.13 2.35
C HIS A 236 23.38 25.88 0.90
N CYS A 237 22.83 26.89 0.21
CA CYS A 237 22.23 26.72 -1.13
C CYS A 237 23.16 26.06 -2.17
N GLU A 238 24.47 26.30 -2.11
CA GLU A 238 25.46 25.72 -3.03
C GLU A 238 25.68 24.21 -2.85
N SER A 239 25.24 23.64 -1.72
CA SER A 239 25.31 22.20 -1.45
C SER A 239 24.19 21.39 -2.10
N MET A 240 23.22 22.05 -2.75
CA MET A 240 22.06 21.36 -3.34
C MET A 240 22.44 20.59 -4.60
N VAL A 241 22.11 19.30 -4.61
CA VAL A 241 22.13 18.42 -5.79
C VAL A 241 20.70 18.08 -6.15
N ASP A 242 20.24 18.42 -7.36
CA ASP A 242 18.88 18.12 -7.86
C ASP A 242 18.70 16.65 -8.27
N ASN A 243 19.04 15.76 -7.34
CA ASN A 243 18.84 14.32 -7.41
C ASN A 243 18.74 13.79 -5.97
N ASN A 244 17.63 13.15 -5.63
CA ASN A 244 17.45 12.53 -4.31
C ASN A 244 17.92 11.07 -4.24
N LEU A 245 18.57 10.57 -5.31
CA LEU A 245 19.09 9.22 -5.41
C LEU A 245 18.01 8.12 -5.36
N ARG A 246 16.77 8.46 -5.72
CA ARG A 246 15.63 7.53 -5.72
C ARG A 246 15.09 7.22 -7.12
N ILE A 247 14.58 6.01 -7.29
CA ILE A 247 13.63 5.67 -8.34
C ILE A 247 12.22 5.54 -7.73
N THR A 248 11.36 6.50 -8.03
CA THR A 248 9.95 6.49 -7.61
C THR A 248 9.06 6.05 -8.77
N ASN A 249 8.29 4.98 -8.60
CA ASN A 249 7.49 4.36 -9.68
C ASN A 249 6.17 5.11 -9.96
N TRP A 250 6.27 6.32 -10.50
CA TRP A 250 5.10 7.13 -10.85
C TRP A 250 4.41 6.63 -12.12
N ASN A 251 3.20 6.08 -11.99
CA ASN A 251 2.26 5.91 -13.11
C ASN A 251 0.95 6.67 -12.82
N ARG A 252 0.87 7.91 -13.31
CA ARG A 252 -0.26 8.82 -12.99
C ARG A 252 -1.62 8.32 -13.48
N LYS A 253 -1.67 7.45 -14.50
CA LYS A 253 -2.95 6.87 -14.99
C LYS A 253 -3.61 5.97 -13.94
N LEU A 254 -2.81 5.35 -13.08
CA LEU A 254 -3.24 4.44 -12.02
C LEU A 254 -3.18 5.10 -10.65
N GLY A 255 -2.09 5.81 -10.34
CA GLY A 255 -1.82 6.34 -9.00
C GLY A 255 -2.52 7.64 -8.60
N CYS A 256 -3.17 8.36 -9.54
CA CYS A 256 -3.87 9.62 -9.27
C CYS A 256 -5.39 9.43 -9.38
N LYS A 257 -6.03 8.92 -8.31
CA LYS A 257 -7.48 8.63 -8.28
C LYS A 257 -8.24 9.43 -7.22
N CYS A 258 -7.58 10.40 -6.59
CA CYS A 258 -8.13 11.14 -5.44
C CYS A 258 -8.54 10.19 -4.29
N GLN A 259 -7.81 9.08 -4.12
CA GLN A 259 -8.12 8.02 -3.17
C GLN A 259 -8.05 8.45 -1.69
N TYR A 260 -7.43 9.61 -1.41
CA TYR A 260 -7.24 10.15 -0.06
C TYR A 260 -8.28 11.18 0.36
N LYS A 261 -9.35 11.40 -0.43
CA LYS A 261 -10.36 12.45 -0.16
C LYS A 261 -11.04 12.34 1.21
N HIS A 262 -11.08 11.15 1.82
CA HIS A 262 -11.62 10.94 3.16
C HIS A 262 -10.62 11.30 4.29
N ILE A 263 -9.34 11.47 3.97
CA ILE A 263 -8.25 11.80 4.92
C ILE A 263 -7.86 13.28 4.80
N VAL A 264 -7.95 13.84 3.61
CA VAL A 264 -7.56 15.23 3.33
C VAL A 264 -8.52 15.93 2.38
N ASP A 265 -8.70 17.23 2.56
CA ASP A 265 -9.47 18.11 1.67
C ASP A 265 -8.72 18.46 0.36
N TRP A 266 -8.09 17.47 -0.26
CA TRP A 266 -7.32 17.62 -1.49
C TRP A 266 -7.22 16.31 -2.29
N CYS A 267 -6.88 16.40 -3.57
CA CYS A 267 -6.62 15.20 -4.38
C CYS A 267 -5.12 14.92 -4.50
N GLY A 268 -4.74 13.74 -4.02
CA GLY A 268 -3.37 13.24 -4.08
C GLY A 268 -3.10 12.24 -5.21
N CYS A 269 -1.82 11.94 -5.37
CA CYS A 269 -1.34 10.81 -6.14
C CYS A 269 -0.43 9.95 -5.25
N SER A 270 -0.20 8.70 -5.62
CA SER A 270 0.85 7.89 -5.02
C SER A 270 1.55 7.00 -6.05
N PRO A 271 2.84 6.65 -5.84
CA PRO A 271 3.56 5.73 -6.72
C PRO A 271 2.92 4.34 -6.72
N ASN A 272 3.08 3.64 -7.84
CA ASN A 272 2.71 2.24 -7.99
C ASN A 272 3.76 1.32 -7.37
N ASP A 273 3.37 0.09 -7.10
CA ASP A 273 4.32 -0.94 -6.69
C ASP A 273 5.09 -1.49 -7.91
N PHE A 274 6.36 -1.82 -7.72
CA PHE A 274 7.18 -2.44 -8.77
C PHE A 274 6.73 -3.88 -9.04
N LYS A 275 6.97 -4.33 -10.28
CA LYS A 275 6.68 -5.71 -10.74
C LYS A 275 7.93 -6.32 -11.39
N PRO A 276 7.99 -7.64 -11.65
CA PRO A 276 9.15 -8.29 -12.26
C PRO A 276 9.62 -7.64 -13.57
N ALA A 277 8.67 -7.15 -14.39
CA ALA A 277 8.95 -6.44 -15.63
C ALA A 277 9.75 -5.13 -15.43
N ASP A 278 9.73 -4.54 -14.24
CA ASP A 278 10.46 -3.31 -13.92
C ASP A 278 11.93 -3.53 -13.56
N PHE A 279 12.38 -4.78 -13.38
CA PHE A 279 13.71 -5.08 -12.85
C PHE A 279 14.85 -4.41 -13.63
N HIS A 280 14.74 -4.34 -14.96
CA HIS A 280 15.72 -3.67 -15.83
C HIS A 280 15.96 -2.19 -15.47
N ARG A 281 14.98 -1.52 -14.82
CA ARG A 281 15.09 -0.12 -14.40
C ARG A 281 16.06 0.09 -13.24
N PHE A 282 16.43 -0.97 -12.53
CA PHE A 282 17.40 -0.93 -11.44
C PHE A 282 18.84 -1.14 -11.93
N GLN A 283 19.02 -1.60 -13.18
CA GLN A 283 20.29 -2.05 -13.73
C GLN A 283 20.95 -1.04 -14.69
N SER A 284 20.42 0.18 -14.84
CA SER A 284 20.98 1.12 -15.82
C SER A 284 22.44 1.46 -15.48
N LYS A 285 23.36 1.00 -16.33
CA LYS A 285 24.80 1.30 -16.33
C LYS A 285 25.07 2.66 -16.97
N LEU A 286 26.03 3.43 -16.47
CA LEU A 286 26.49 4.65 -17.13
C LEU A 286 27.35 4.29 -18.36
N THR A 287 27.03 4.89 -19.50
CA THR A 287 28.02 5.18 -20.55
C THR A 287 28.42 6.65 -20.42
N SER A 288 29.69 6.91 -20.15
CA SER A 288 30.26 8.26 -19.98
C SER A 288 30.13 9.09 -21.26
N VAL A 289 29.54 10.29 -21.18
CA VAL A 289 29.68 11.33 -22.20
C VAL A 289 30.12 12.62 -21.50
N LEU A 290 31.29 13.11 -21.92
CA LEU A 290 31.88 14.38 -21.48
C LEU A 290 31.01 15.55 -21.92
N SER A 291 30.70 16.50 -21.01
CA SER A 291 30.13 17.80 -21.36
C SER A 291 30.83 18.93 -20.60
N SER A 292 31.23 19.96 -21.35
CA SER A 292 31.95 21.19 -20.98
C SER A 292 31.15 22.15 -20.07
N PRO A 293 31.80 23.13 -19.39
CA PRO A 293 31.17 23.99 -18.38
C PRO A 293 30.62 25.31 -18.95
N ASP A 294 29.53 25.82 -18.37
CA ASP A 294 29.20 27.26 -18.20
C ASP A 294 27.82 27.46 -17.51
N PRO A 295 27.46 28.66 -16.98
CA PRO A 295 28.28 29.74 -16.43
C PRO A 295 27.93 30.05 -14.95
N THR A 296 28.81 30.81 -14.29
CA THR A 296 28.71 31.30 -12.89
C THR A 296 27.41 32.06 -12.57
N VAL A 297 26.80 31.74 -11.41
CA VAL A 297 25.68 32.49 -10.80
C VAL A 297 26.12 32.95 -9.41
N VAL A 298 25.94 34.25 -9.13
CA VAL A 298 26.28 34.89 -7.84
C VAL A 298 25.13 34.70 -6.84
N CYS A 299 25.42 34.13 -5.68
CA CYS A 299 24.54 34.11 -4.52
C CYS A 299 24.50 35.50 -3.87
N LEU A 300 23.30 36.06 -3.65
CA LEU A 300 23.14 37.36 -2.98
C LEU A 300 23.44 37.21 -1.48
N THR A 301 24.60 37.70 -1.06
CA THR A 301 24.87 38.00 0.35
C THR A 301 24.25 39.34 0.70
N SER A 302 23.47 39.38 1.78
CA SER A 302 22.91 40.61 2.35
C SER A 302 24.02 41.61 2.71
N VAL A 303 24.03 42.78 2.07
CA VAL A 303 24.82 43.93 2.50
C VAL A 303 23.88 44.98 3.09
N SER A 304 24.13 45.33 4.34
CA SER A 304 23.51 46.44 5.07
C SER A 304 24.17 47.78 4.70
N GLY A 305 23.38 48.83 4.41
CA GLY A 305 23.80 50.23 4.68
C GLY A 305 23.55 51.30 3.60
N SER A 306 22.81 52.35 4.01
CA SER A 306 22.86 53.78 3.62
C SER A 306 22.32 54.33 2.27
N SER A 307 21.04 54.74 2.29
CA SER A 307 20.47 56.12 2.16
C SER A 307 20.94 57.19 1.12
N VAL A 308 19.91 57.75 0.41
CA VAL A 308 19.64 59.14 -0.15
C VAL A 308 20.17 59.51 -1.59
N PRO A 309 19.57 60.46 -2.39
CA PRO A 309 18.28 60.44 -3.14
C PRO A 309 18.27 60.96 -4.63
N LYS A 310 17.10 60.77 -5.30
CA LYS A 310 16.39 61.52 -6.39
C LYS A 310 17.10 62.57 -7.31
N HIS A 311 16.91 62.49 -8.65
CA HIS A 311 15.98 63.33 -9.48
C HIS A 311 16.18 63.29 -11.04
N TYR A 312 15.10 63.69 -11.75
CA TYR A 312 14.91 64.13 -13.18
C TYR A 312 14.57 63.08 -14.28
N ARG A 313 13.33 62.98 -14.81
CA ARG A 313 12.54 63.78 -15.82
C ARG A 313 13.11 63.75 -17.27
N ARG A 314 12.40 63.16 -18.25
CA ARG A 314 11.43 63.78 -19.20
C ARG A 314 11.21 62.95 -20.49
N SER A 315 10.05 63.23 -21.11
CA SER A 315 9.32 62.57 -22.21
C SER A 315 9.75 62.92 -23.66
N LEU A 316 9.02 62.32 -24.62
CA LEU A 316 8.77 62.60 -26.07
C LEU A 316 9.34 61.52 -27.01
N ALA A 317 8.73 61.13 -28.14
CA ALA A 317 7.42 61.27 -28.77
C ALA A 317 7.43 60.37 -30.04
N LEU A 318 6.24 59.97 -30.51
CA LEU A 318 5.92 59.26 -31.76
C LEU A 318 6.11 60.15 -33.02
N PRO A 319 6.17 59.62 -34.28
CA PRO A 319 4.93 59.38 -35.05
C PRO A 319 4.92 58.26 -36.14
N LEU A 320 3.69 57.80 -36.49
CA LEU A 320 3.03 57.46 -37.79
C LEU A 320 3.86 56.82 -38.94
N GLY A 321 3.38 55.89 -39.79
CA GLY A 321 2.06 55.33 -40.12
C GLY A 321 2.11 54.55 -41.46
N LEU A 322 0.93 54.07 -41.93
CA LEU A 322 0.60 53.33 -43.18
C LEU A 322 0.84 51.81 -43.23
N VAL A 323 0.05 50.94 -43.87
CA VAL A 323 -1.35 50.80 -44.39
C VAL A 323 -1.36 49.40 -45.04
N GLY A 324 -2.45 48.62 -44.96
CA GLY A 324 -2.63 47.46 -45.85
C GLY A 324 -3.49 46.31 -45.31
N THR A 325 -4.76 46.26 -45.73
CA THR A 325 -5.72 45.17 -45.48
C THR A 325 -6.13 44.53 -46.81
N LEU A 326 -6.61 43.28 -46.74
CA LEU A 326 -7.26 42.42 -47.77
C LEU A 326 -6.26 41.47 -48.49
N VAL A 327 -6.46 40.15 -48.60
CA VAL A 327 -7.65 39.38 -49.00
C VAL A 327 -7.62 37.95 -48.45
N SER A 328 -8.82 37.39 -48.20
CA SER A 328 -9.13 35.98 -47.90
C SER A 328 -9.13 35.09 -49.15
N VAL A 329 -8.46 33.93 -49.10
CA VAL A 329 -8.72 32.80 -50.02
C VAL A 329 -8.75 31.49 -49.23
N LYS A 330 -9.92 30.84 -49.22
CA LYS A 330 -10.07 29.42 -48.84
C LYS A 330 -9.73 28.56 -50.05
N SER A 331 -8.90 27.54 -49.87
CA SER A 331 -8.97 26.31 -50.66
C SER A 331 -8.62 25.09 -49.79
N ASN A 332 -9.48 24.08 -49.85
CA ASN A 332 -9.30 22.74 -49.30
C ASN A 332 -8.53 21.90 -50.32
N LEU A 333 -7.52 21.13 -49.90
CA LEU A 333 -7.17 19.82 -50.48
C LEU A 333 -6.05 19.12 -49.68
N GLY A 334 -6.41 18.00 -49.04
CA GLY A 334 -5.73 16.69 -49.17
C GLY A 334 -4.26 16.49 -48.73
N ASN A 335 -4.10 15.58 -47.77
CA ASN A 335 -3.01 14.60 -47.59
C ASN A 335 -1.68 14.98 -46.89
N LYS A 336 -1.55 14.38 -45.69
CA LYS A 336 -0.40 13.65 -45.11
C LYS A 336 1.02 14.20 -45.34
N ALA A 337 1.59 14.75 -44.28
CA ALA A 337 2.96 14.47 -43.88
C ALA A 337 3.03 14.41 -42.34
N ALA A 338 3.31 13.22 -41.80
CA ALA A 338 3.59 13.01 -40.40
C ALA A 338 4.96 13.61 -40.07
N LEU A 339 5.00 14.57 -39.15
CA LEU A 339 6.27 15.01 -38.55
C LEU A 339 6.86 13.83 -37.74
N PRO A 340 8.16 13.51 -37.91
CA PRO A 340 8.78 12.43 -37.18
C PRO A 340 8.79 12.75 -35.67
N LYS A 341 8.45 11.73 -34.88
CA LYS A 341 8.58 11.72 -33.42
C LYS A 341 9.95 12.24 -33.04
N ALA A 342 9.98 13.24 -32.16
CA ALA A 342 11.20 13.66 -31.49
C ALA A 342 11.92 12.42 -30.94
N SER A 343 13.10 12.15 -31.46
CA SER A 343 14.01 11.13 -30.95
C SER A 343 14.25 11.39 -29.47
N GLN A 344 14.10 10.33 -28.67
CA GLN A 344 14.45 10.37 -27.25
C GLN A 344 15.93 10.76 -27.14
N ALA A 345 16.20 11.90 -26.50
CA ALA A 345 17.56 12.25 -26.09
C ALA A 345 18.13 11.12 -25.21
N PRO A 346 19.40 10.72 -25.39
CA PRO A 346 20.01 9.69 -24.58
C PRO A 346 20.01 10.13 -23.11
N GLN A 347 19.37 9.34 -22.24
CA GLN A 347 19.35 9.57 -20.80
C GLN A 347 20.76 9.33 -20.25
N THR A 348 21.45 10.39 -19.85
CA THR A 348 22.59 10.29 -18.95
C THR A 348 22.10 9.66 -17.63
N VAL A 349 22.59 8.46 -17.31
CA VAL A 349 22.10 7.69 -16.15
C VAL A 349 22.58 8.37 -14.86
N ARG A 350 21.63 8.88 -14.08
CA ARG A 350 21.88 9.51 -12.78
C ARG A 350 22.11 8.47 -11.67
N PRO A 351 22.97 8.75 -10.67
CA PRO A 351 23.17 7.83 -9.54
C PRO A 351 21.88 7.64 -8.74
N THR A 352 21.56 6.40 -8.39
CA THR A 352 20.39 6.01 -7.59
C THR A 352 20.73 4.82 -6.70
N PHE A 353 20.23 4.84 -5.46
CA PHE A 353 20.57 3.84 -4.42
C PHE A 353 19.35 3.19 -3.78
N PHE A 354 18.18 3.82 -3.85
CA PHE A 354 16.92 3.26 -3.34
C PHE A 354 15.78 3.42 -4.36
N ALA A 355 14.75 2.59 -4.25
CA ALA A 355 13.56 2.67 -5.06
C ALA A 355 12.29 2.45 -4.22
N ARG A 356 11.15 2.96 -4.72
CA ARG A 356 9.82 2.72 -4.12
C ARG A 356 8.67 2.77 -5.15
N LYS A 357 7.57 2.03 -4.96
CA LYS A 357 7.22 1.23 -3.76
C LYS A 357 7.32 -0.28 -3.99
N PHE A 358 7.52 -1.02 -2.91
CA PHE A 358 7.48 -2.48 -2.85
C PHE A 358 6.49 -2.93 -1.78
N GLU A 359 5.51 -3.75 -2.15
CA GLU A 359 4.54 -4.36 -1.25
C GLU A 359 4.53 -5.87 -1.50
N ALA A 360 4.95 -6.68 -0.52
CA ALA A 360 5.07 -8.13 -0.68
C ALA A 360 3.72 -8.84 -0.89
N SER A 361 2.63 -8.27 -0.37
CA SER A 361 1.25 -8.74 -0.63
C SER A 361 0.74 -8.38 -2.04
N VAL A 362 1.47 -7.55 -2.80
CA VAL A 362 1.15 -7.14 -4.17
C VAL A 362 2.07 -7.81 -5.19
N ASN A 363 3.37 -7.87 -4.91
CA ASN A 363 4.35 -8.67 -5.65
C ASN A 363 5.66 -8.81 -4.84
N GLN A 364 5.94 -10.01 -4.34
CA GLN A 364 7.18 -10.35 -3.66
C GLN A 364 8.28 -10.80 -4.64
N GLU A 365 7.93 -11.30 -5.83
CA GLU A 365 8.91 -11.79 -6.80
C GLU A 365 9.98 -10.74 -7.15
N ILE A 366 9.58 -9.49 -7.40
CA ILE A 366 10.54 -8.42 -7.69
C ILE A 366 11.51 -8.15 -6.53
N VAL A 367 11.05 -8.29 -5.28
CA VAL A 367 11.90 -8.16 -4.09
C VAL A 367 12.89 -9.32 -4.02
N ASN A 368 12.46 -10.54 -4.35
CA ASN A 368 13.33 -11.72 -4.43
C ASN A 368 14.42 -11.55 -5.49
N GLN A 369 14.07 -11.04 -6.68
CA GLN A 369 15.03 -10.78 -7.75
C GLN A 369 16.05 -9.72 -7.34
N LEU A 370 15.60 -8.65 -6.67
CA LEU A 370 16.45 -7.57 -6.21
C LEU A 370 17.41 -8.01 -5.10
N ASP A 371 16.95 -8.79 -4.12
CA ASP A 371 17.81 -9.36 -3.09
C ASP A 371 18.89 -10.27 -3.67
N ALA A 372 18.49 -11.19 -4.55
CA ALA A 372 19.43 -12.12 -5.18
C ALA A 372 20.48 -11.38 -6.02
N TYR A 373 20.10 -10.28 -6.66
CA TYR A 373 21.01 -9.43 -7.42
C TYR A 373 21.99 -8.67 -6.54
N LEU A 374 21.56 -8.16 -5.38
CA LEU A 374 22.40 -7.35 -4.50
C LEU A 374 23.31 -8.16 -3.59
N PHE A 375 22.84 -9.33 -3.11
CA PHE A 375 23.48 -10.08 -2.03
C PHE A 375 23.78 -11.54 -2.39
N GLY A 376 23.45 -11.95 -3.63
CA GLY A 376 23.51 -13.35 -4.05
C GLY A 376 22.26 -14.15 -3.63
N PRO A 377 22.03 -15.33 -4.24
CA PRO A 377 20.91 -16.17 -3.90
C PRO A 377 21.09 -16.82 -2.52
N PHE A 378 19.97 -17.12 -1.85
CA PHE A 378 19.99 -17.95 -0.65
C PHE A 378 20.48 -19.38 -0.96
N PRO A 379 21.06 -20.10 0.01
CA PRO A 379 21.49 -21.49 -0.18
C PRO A 379 20.37 -22.40 -0.70
N GLN A 380 20.74 -23.41 -1.49
CA GLN A 380 19.79 -24.39 -2.01
C GLN A 380 19.06 -25.11 -0.85
N GLY A 381 17.75 -25.28 -0.98
CA GLY A 381 16.91 -25.89 0.07
C GLY A 381 16.44 -24.93 1.16
N THR A 382 16.80 -23.63 1.10
CA THR A 382 16.23 -22.62 2.00
C THR A 382 14.71 -22.58 1.86
N GLN A 383 14.00 -22.78 2.97
CA GLN A 383 12.55 -22.83 3.01
C GLN A 383 11.92 -21.44 2.82
N ALA A 384 10.62 -21.43 2.48
CA ALA A 384 9.78 -20.23 2.51
C ALA A 384 10.20 -19.04 1.61
N LEU A 385 11.17 -19.18 0.70
CA LEU A 385 11.61 -18.07 -0.17
C LEU A 385 10.49 -17.51 -1.07
N LYS A 386 9.53 -18.35 -1.45
CA LYS A 386 8.35 -17.97 -2.25
C LYS A 386 7.12 -17.66 -1.41
N SER A 387 7.20 -17.80 -0.09
CA SER A 387 6.08 -17.60 0.84
C SER A 387 6.12 -16.20 1.45
N TYR A 388 4.97 -15.65 1.81
CA TYR A 388 4.85 -14.40 2.56
C TYR A 388 3.71 -14.50 3.57
N TRP A 389 3.95 -14.00 4.78
CA TRP A 389 2.96 -13.97 5.85
C TRP A 389 2.80 -12.55 6.36
N GLU A 390 1.57 -12.09 6.45
CA GLU A 390 1.23 -10.76 6.97
C GLU A 390 0.16 -10.87 8.04
N ASN A 391 0.48 -10.47 9.26
CA ASN A 391 -0.46 -10.51 10.38
C ASN A 391 -1.51 -9.39 10.22
N VAL A 392 -2.78 -9.76 10.14
CA VAL A 392 -3.90 -8.81 10.05
C VAL A 392 -4.59 -8.61 11.39
N TYR A 393 -4.35 -9.47 12.37
CA TYR A 393 -4.87 -9.36 13.73
C TYR A 393 -3.98 -10.08 14.74
N GLU A 394 -3.83 -9.49 15.93
CA GLU A 394 -3.14 -10.09 17.07
C GLU A 394 -3.87 -9.70 18.37
N GLU A 395 -4.06 -10.68 19.26
CA GLU A 395 -4.81 -10.56 20.51
C GLU A 395 -4.52 -9.33 21.36
N PRO A 396 -3.26 -8.85 21.54
CA PRO A 396 -3.00 -7.66 22.34
C PRO A 396 -3.59 -6.36 21.77
N ASP A 397 -4.01 -6.34 20.49
CA ASP A 397 -4.75 -5.21 19.92
C ASP A 397 -6.23 -5.21 20.37
N GLY A 398 -6.75 -6.37 20.82
CA GLY A 398 -8.13 -6.56 21.26
C GLY A 398 -9.12 -6.75 20.10
N VAL A 399 -10.17 -7.55 20.33
CA VAL A 399 -11.19 -7.88 19.31
C VAL A 399 -11.94 -6.66 18.78
N ALA A 400 -11.98 -5.56 19.54
CA ALA A 400 -12.60 -4.30 19.13
C ALA A 400 -11.95 -3.68 17.88
N THR A 401 -10.74 -4.12 17.51
CA THR A 401 -10.05 -3.69 16.28
C THR A 401 -10.53 -4.41 15.02
N LEU A 402 -11.22 -5.54 15.17
CA LEU A 402 -11.84 -6.28 14.07
C LEU A 402 -13.20 -5.70 13.73
N SER A 403 -13.68 -5.89 12.50
CA SER A 403 -15.12 -5.76 12.24
C SER A 403 -15.90 -6.98 12.76
N ASP A 404 -17.20 -6.84 12.99
CA ASP A 404 -18.08 -7.97 13.34
C ASP A 404 -18.06 -9.07 12.26
N THR A 405 -17.93 -8.67 10.98
CA THR A 405 -17.72 -9.58 9.85
C THR A 405 -16.44 -10.39 10.04
N GLN A 406 -15.29 -9.75 10.25
CA GLN A 406 -14.01 -10.44 10.43
C GLN A 406 -14.03 -11.36 11.64
N LEU A 407 -14.54 -10.87 12.78
CA LEU A 407 -14.65 -11.66 14.01
C LEU A 407 -15.48 -12.93 13.77
N THR A 408 -16.63 -12.78 13.10
CA THR A 408 -17.51 -13.90 12.72
C THR A 408 -16.79 -14.93 11.85
N TYR A 409 -16.11 -14.50 10.78
CA TYR A 409 -15.37 -15.40 9.89
C TYR A 409 -14.22 -16.10 10.61
N PHE A 410 -13.41 -15.39 11.39
CA PHE A 410 -12.25 -15.98 12.06
C PHE A 410 -12.63 -17.03 13.11
N HIS A 411 -13.77 -16.85 13.78
CA HIS A 411 -14.36 -17.89 14.63
C HIS A 411 -14.81 -19.11 13.81
N SER A 412 -15.52 -18.89 12.70
CA SER A 412 -15.95 -19.98 11.80
C SER A 412 -14.74 -20.75 11.22
N PHE A 413 -13.69 -20.06 10.81
CA PHE A 413 -12.43 -20.67 10.34
C PHE A 413 -11.74 -21.52 11.42
N SER A 414 -11.75 -21.06 12.67
CA SER A 414 -11.23 -21.84 13.80
C SER A 414 -12.00 -23.15 13.94
N ARG A 415 -13.34 -23.09 13.94
CA ARG A 415 -14.22 -24.27 14.02
C ARG A 415 -14.08 -25.21 12.83
N LEU A 416 -13.90 -24.68 11.62
CA LEU A 416 -13.66 -25.47 10.41
C LEU A 416 -12.37 -26.30 10.53
N GLY A 417 -11.32 -25.73 11.15
CA GLY A 417 -10.09 -26.45 11.48
C GLY A 417 -10.30 -27.55 12.53
N LEU A 418 -11.07 -27.27 13.59
CA LEU A 418 -11.39 -28.28 14.61
C LEU A 418 -12.19 -29.44 14.02
N ALA A 419 -13.15 -29.14 13.13
CA ALA A 419 -13.90 -30.16 12.40
C ALA A 419 -12.99 -31.01 11.51
N ARG A 420 -12.01 -30.41 10.85
CA ARG A 420 -10.97 -31.14 10.08
C ARG A 420 -10.12 -32.04 10.98
N ALA A 421 -9.66 -31.54 12.12
CA ALA A 421 -8.86 -32.34 13.06
C ALA A 421 -9.61 -33.61 13.50
N ALA A 422 -10.89 -33.45 13.85
CA ALA A 422 -11.76 -34.56 14.22
C ALA A 422 -11.98 -35.55 13.05
N ALA A 423 -12.14 -35.05 11.82
CA ALA A 423 -12.35 -35.88 10.63
C ALA A 423 -11.06 -36.58 10.14
N SER A 424 -9.88 -36.07 10.48
CA SER A 424 -8.58 -36.62 10.04
C SER A 424 -8.19 -37.89 10.80
N LEU A 425 -8.79 -38.12 11.96
CA LEU A 425 -8.58 -39.34 12.74
C LEU A 425 -9.39 -40.49 12.15
N GLN A 426 -8.72 -41.41 11.46
CA GLN A 426 -9.33 -42.64 10.96
C GLN A 426 -9.40 -43.68 12.08
N GLY A 427 -10.57 -44.32 12.29
CA GLY A 427 -10.71 -45.41 13.27
C GLY A 427 -12.00 -45.35 14.09
N ASN A 428 -11.90 -45.69 15.38
CA ASN A 428 -13.03 -45.81 16.29
C ASN A 428 -13.79 -44.47 16.42
N PRO A 429 -15.10 -44.41 16.09
CA PRO A 429 -15.90 -43.20 16.23
C PRO A 429 -15.95 -42.63 17.67
N LYS A 430 -15.63 -43.45 18.68
CA LYS A 430 -15.54 -43.06 20.09
C LYS A 430 -14.17 -42.51 20.50
N ASP A 431 -13.20 -42.45 19.59
CA ASP A 431 -11.93 -41.81 19.86
C ASP A 431 -12.11 -40.28 19.86
N HIS A 432 -11.80 -39.68 21.02
CA HIS A 432 -11.94 -38.25 21.26
C HIS A 432 -10.59 -37.51 21.25
N SER A 433 -9.49 -38.20 20.92
CA SER A 433 -8.13 -37.64 20.95
C SER A 433 -7.90 -36.48 19.99
N CYS A 434 -8.72 -36.35 18.93
CA CYS A 434 -8.71 -35.22 18.01
C CYS A 434 -10.03 -34.42 18.00
N ARG A 435 -10.87 -34.58 19.04
CA ARG A 435 -12.07 -33.74 19.20
C ARG A 435 -11.80 -32.61 20.18
N TYR A 436 -12.32 -31.43 19.85
CA TYR A 436 -11.99 -30.20 20.56
C TYR A 436 -13.23 -29.37 20.83
N PHE A 437 -13.16 -28.59 21.91
CA PHE A 437 -14.10 -27.51 22.20
C PHE A 437 -13.37 -26.16 22.05
N PRO A 438 -13.84 -25.24 21.19
CA PRO A 438 -13.18 -23.96 20.97
C PRO A 438 -13.20 -23.09 22.24
N MET A 439 -12.12 -22.35 22.48
CA MET A 439 -11.96 -21.51 23.69
C MET A 439 -11.58 -20.07 23.31
N GLY A 440 -12.34 -19.10 23.82
CA GLY A 440 -12.04 -17.68 23.67
C GLY A 440 -12.14 -17.18 22.22
N HIS A 441 -11.40 -16.11 21.93
CA HIS A 441 -11.31 -15.52 20.59
C HIS A 441 -10.07 -16.03 19.84
N PRO A 442 -10.00 -15.85 18.51
CA PRO A 442 -8.74 -16.03 17.78
C PRO A 442 -7.59 -15.24 18.45
N VAL A 443 -6.41 -15.82 18.45
CA VAL A 443 -5.19 -15.25 19.05
C VAL A 443 -4.44 -14.40 18.02
N SER A 444 -4.34 -14.89 16.79
CA SER A 444 -3.74 -14.13 15.69
C SER A 444 -4.25 -14.62 14.35
N VAL A 445 -4.31 -13.72 13.36
CA VAL A 445 -4.68 -14.07 11.99
C VAL A 445 -3.64 -13.55 11.01
N HIS A 446 -3.17 -14.40 10.11
CA HIS A 446 -2.25 -14.05 9.04
C HIS A 446 -2.89 -14.25 7.68
N LEU A 447 -2.62 -13.35 6.75
CA LEU A 447 -2.70 -13.63 5.32
C LEU A 447 -1.49 -14.51 4.95
N TYR A 448 -1.73 -15.56 4.17
CA TYR A 448 -0.68 -16.41 3.63
C TYR A 448 -0.64 -16.30 2.10
N PHE A 449 0.54 -16.01 1.56
CA PHE A 449 0.79 -15.98 0.13
C PHE A 449 1.90 -16.96 -0.23
N GLN A 450 1.79 -17.56 -1.41
CA GLN A 450 2.82 -18.40 -1.99
C GLN A 450 2.94 -18.10 -3.48
N SER A 451 4.14 -17.76 -3.94
CA SER A 451 4.42 -17.36 -5.33
C SER A 451 3.47 -16.25 -5.82
N ASP A 452 3.34 -15.19 -5.02
CA ASP A 452 2.46 -14.03 -5.29
C ASP A 452 0.96 -14.36 -5.44
N GLN A 453 0.53 -15.54 -5.01
CA GLN A 453 -0.88 -15.93 -4.96
C GLN A 453 -1.36 -16.04 -3.51
N PHE A 454 -2.52 -15.44 -3.23
CA PHE A 454 -3.19 -15.57 -1.96
C PHE A 454 -3.62 -17.03 -1.73
N GLN A 455 -3.20 -17.60 -0.61
CA GLN A 455 -3.48 -18.97 -0.21
C GLN A 455 -4.54 -19.04 0.89
N GLY A 456 -5.09 -17.91 1.37
CA GLY A 456 -6.07 -17.89 2.44
C GLY A 456 -5.52 -17.38 3.77
N TYR A 457 -6.18 -17.76 4.86
CA TYR A 457 -5.89 -17.27 6.21
C TYR A 457 -5.27 -18.36 7.08
N LEU A 458 -4.36 -17.96 7.95
CA LEU A 458 -3.87 -18.77 9.06
C LEU A 458 -4.43 -18.21 10.35
N VAL A 459 -5.27 -18.98 11.03
CA VAL A 459 -5.94 -18.57 12.26
C VAL A 459 -5.35 -19.35 13.42
N LYS A 460 -4.65 -18.65 14.32
CA LYS A 460 -4.15 -19.22 15.58
C LYS A 460 -5.23 -19.10 16.64
N HIS A 461 -5.59 -20.19 17.31
CA HIS A 461 -6.67 -20.22 18.30
C HIS A 461 -6.40 -21.26 19.40
N HIS A 462 -7.19 -21.17 20.46
CA HIS A 462 -7.15 -22.08 21.59
C HIS A 462 -8.36 -23.03 21.56
N ALA A 463 -8.13 -24.29 21.90
CA ALA A 463 -9.21 -25.25 22.06
C ALA A 463 -8.87 -26.31 23.12
N THR A 464 -9.88 -26.79 23.84
CA THR A 464 -9.73 -27.86 24.83
C THR A 464 -9.88 -29.22 24.15
N ASN A 465 -8.87 -30.06 24.25
CA ASN A 465 -8.92 -31.44 23.77
C ASN A 465 -9.87 -32.27 24.65
N LEU A 466 -10.86 -32.93 24.06
CA LEU A 466 -11.92 -33.61 24.81
C LEU A 466 -11.50 -34.94 25.44
N ALA A 467 -10.42 -35.58 24.95
CA ALA A 467 -9.91 -36.81 25.57
C ALA A 467 -9.07 -36.53 26.81
N THR A 468 -8.32 -35.43 26.83
CA THR A 468 -7.39 -35.10 27.92
C THR A 468 -7.84 -33.95 28.81
N SER A 469 -8.89 -33.22 28.40
CA SER A 469 -9.37 -31.99 29.05
C SER A 469 -8.28 -30.91 29.18
N LYS A 470 -7.27 -30.92 28.32
CA LYS A 470 -6.18 -29.94 28.30
C LYS A 470 -6.41 -28.89 27.22
N LEU A 471 -6.05 -27.65 27.54
CA LEU A 471 -6.03 -26.55 26.58
C LEU A 471 -4.83 -26.72 25.64
N GLU A 472 -5.09 -26.69 24.33
CA GLU A 472 -4.07 -26.72 23.29
C GLU A 472 -4.16 -25.46 22.43
N THR A 473 -3.02 -25.03 21.90
CA THR A 473 -2.93 -23.91 20.95
C THR A 473 -2.58 -24.47 19.59
N MET A 474 -3.32 -24.05 18.57
CA MET A 474 -3.20 -24.56 17.22
C MET A 474 -3.33 -23.44 16.19
N GLU A 475 -2.90 -23.72 14.96
CA GLU A 475 -3.06 -22.83 13.82
C GLU A 475 -3.77 -23.59 12.70
N THR A 476 -4.90 -23.04 12.23
CA THR A 476 -5.67 -23.58 11.10
C THR A 476 -5.33 -22.80 9.84
N TRP A 477 -4.99 -23.50 8.76
CA TRP A 477 -4.94 -22.93 7.42
C TRP A 477 -6.27 -23.13 6.70
N VAL A 478 -6.97 -22.04 6.40
CA VAL A 478 -8.20 -22.05 5.60
C VAL A 478 -7.95 -21.45 4.22
N VAL A 479 -8.43 -22.13 3.18
CA VAL A 479 -8.26 -21.75 1.77
C VAL A 479 -9.63 -21.44 1.15
N PRO A 480 -9.72 -20.43 0.26
CA PRO A 480 -10.93 -20.20 -0.52
C PRO A 480 -11.05 -21.25 -1.64
N LYS A 481 -12.26 -21.75 -1.86
CA LYS A 481 -12.58 -22.64 -2.98
C LYS A 481 -12.74 -21.83 -4.26
N LYS A 482 -12.38 -22.44 -5.41
CA LYS A 482 -12.60 -21.81 -6.72
C LYS A 482 -14.10 -21.67 -6.99
N ASN A 483 -14.55 -20.42 -7.11
CA ASN A 483 -15.96 -20.05 -7.27
C ASN A 483 -16.29 -19.44 -8.63
N PHE A 484 -15.29 -19.13 -9.47
CA PHE A 484 -15.44 -18.63 -10.84
C PHE A 484 -15.45 -19.77 -11.86
N LYS A 485 -16.44 -19.79 -12.75
CA LYS A 485 -16.58 -20.75 -13.84
C LYS A 485 -16.85 -20.03 -15.16
N LEU A 486 -16.07 -20.35 -16.19
CA LEU A 486 -16.40 -19.97 -17.56
C LEU A 486 -17.47 -20.94 -18.10
N ALA A 487 -18.54 -20.39 -18.67
CA ALA A 487 -19.67 -21.14 -19.20
C ALA A 487 -19.59 -21.34 -20.73
N THR A 488 -18.61 -20.72 -21.40
CA THR A 488 -18.51 -20.71 -22.86
C THR A 488 -18.19 -22.11 -23.44
N PRO A 489 -18.98 -22.62 -24.41
CA PRO A 489 -18.61 -23.80 -25.19
C PRO A 489 -17.39 -23.54 -26.09
N PRO A 490 -16.64 -24.58 -26.51
CA PRO A 490 -15.47 -24.46 -27.40
C PRO A 490 -15.74 -23.77 -28.76
N SER A 491 -17.01 -23.60 -29.16
CA SER A 491 -17.46 -22.98 -30.41
C SER A 491 -17.79 -21.48 -30.30
N SER A 492 -17.69 -20.88 -29.11
CA SER A 492 -17.97 -19.47 -28.88
C SER A 492 -16.87 -18.55 -29.41
N THR A 493 -17.25 -17.49 -30.12
CA THR A 493 -16.35 -16.41 -30.57
C THR A 493 -15.95 -15.44 -29.45
N PHE A 494 -16.53 -15.56 -28.25
CA PHE A 494 -16.25 -14.67 -27.12
C PHE A 494 -15.15 -15.26 -26.22
N SER A 495 -13.95 -14.66 -26.25
CA SER A 495 -12.76 -15.12 -25.53
C SER A 495 -12.06 -14.05 -24.69
N ARG A 496 -12.67 -12.86 -24.52
CA ARG A 496 -12.00 -11.74 -23.85
C ARG A 496 -11.99 -11.82 -22.32
N LEU A 497 -13.04 -12.36 -21.70
CA LEU A 497 -13.13 -12.47 -20.25
C LEU A 497 -12.10 -13.48 -19.73
N GLN A 498 -11.19 -13.05 -18.87
CA GLN A 498 -10.17 -13.92 -18.27
C GLN A 498 -10.58 -14.38 -16.87
N PHE A 499 -11.12 -13.46 -16.09
CA PHE A 499 -11.41 -13.65 -14.68
C PHE A 499 -12.41 -12.59 -14.23
N ALA A 500 -13.17 -12.88 -13.18
CA ALA A 500 -13.96 -11.88 -12.52
C ALA A 500 -14.14 -12.27 -11.04
N GLU A 501 -14.36 -11.26 -10.21
CA GLU A 501 -14.31 -11.38 -8.75
C GLU A 501 -15.23 -10.34 -8.11
N ILE A 502 -15.85 -10.72 -6.99
CA ILE A 502 -16.61 -9.81 -6.12
C ILE A 502 -15.84 -9.61 -4.83
N GLY A 503 -15.70 -8.36 -4.41
CA GLY A 503 -15.04 -8.02 -3.16
C GLY A 503 -15.38 -6.62 -2.67
N THR A 504 -14.63 -6.17 -1.67
CA THR A 504 -14.67 -4.81 -1.11
C THR A 504 -13.28 -4.21 -1.11
N GLU A 505 -13.18 -2.89 -0.90
CA GLU A 505 -11.89 -2.18 -0.84
C GLU A 505 -11.06 -2.32 -2.13
N TRP A 506 -11.68 -2.01 -3.28
CA TRP A 506 -11.00 -2.00 -4.57
C TRP A 506 -9.89 -0.95 -4.61
N ASP A 507 -8.65 -1.39 -4.76
CA ASP A 507 -7.50 -0.55 -5.03
C ASP A 507 -7.35 -0.33 -6.53
N ALA A 508 -7.82 0.82 -7.02
CA ALA A 508 -7.72 1.18 -8.43
C ALA A 508 -6.27 1.40 -8.93
N LYS A 509 -5.32 1.64 -8.02
CA LYS A 509 -3.90 1.86 -8.36
C LYS A 509 -3.23 0.52 -8.66
N GLU A 510 -3.43 -0.48 -7.79
CA GLU A 510 -2.85 -1.82 -7.93
C GLU A 510 -3.77 -2.84 -8.62
N ARG A 511 -5.03 -2.45 -8.90
CA ARG A 511 -6.06 -3.23 -9.59
C ARG A 511 -6.37 -4.56 -8.90
N MET A 512 -6.60 -4.49 -7.59
CA MET A 512 -6.93 -5.65 -6.74
C MET A 512 -7.79 -5.23 -5.55
N PHE A 513 -8.46 -6.18 -4.91
CA PHE A 513 -9.16 -5.95 -3.64
C PHE A 513 -8.18 -6.03 -2.46
N ARG A 514 -8.27 -5.09 -1.51
CA ARG A 514 -7.49 -5.12 -0.26
C ARG A 514 -8.12 -6.01 0.82
N ASN A 515 -9.43 -6.28 0.71
CA ASN A 515 -10.05 -7.42 1.37
C ASN A 515 -9.73 -8.72 0.61
N PHE A 516 -8.51 -9.24 0.78
CA PHE A 516 -7.95 -10.38 0.02
C PHE A 516 -8.83 -11.64 0.02
N GLY A 517 -9.53 -11.90 1.12
CA GLY A 517 -10.44 -13.05 1.23
C GLY A 517 -11.86 -12.78 0.76
N GLY A 518 -12.21 -11.53 0.40
CA GLY A 518 -13.61 -11.17 0.13
C GLY A 518 -14.54 -11.48 1.31
N LEU A 519 -14.06 -11.29 2.55
CA LEU A 519 -14.86 -11.51 3.75
C LEU A 519 -15.93 -10.43 3.84
N MET A 520 -17.19 -10.80 3.60
CA MET A 520 -18.30 -9.84 3.52
C MET A 520 -19.47 -10.27 4.41
N GLY A 521 -20.09 -9.28 5.03
CA GLY A 521 -21.30 -9.37 5.84
C GLY A 521 -22.45 -8.54 5.24
N PRO A 522 -23.61 -8.49 5.91
CA PRO A 522 -24.85 -7.95 5.35
C PRO A 522 -24.82 -6.44 5.05
N MET A 523 -23.93 -5.71 5.73
CA MET A 523 -23.79 -4.26 5.60
C MET A 523 -22.61 -3.84 4.72
N ASP A 524 -21.93 -4.79 4.08
CA ASP A 524 -20.82 -4.47 3.20
C ASP A 524 -21.29 -3.93 1.84
N GLU A 525 -20.45 -3.07 1.27
CA GLU A 525 -20.68 -2.44 -0.01
C GLU A 525 -19.88 -3.16 -1.10
N THR A 526 -20.54 -4.06 -1.83
CA THR A 526 -19.89 -4.98 -2.76
C THR A 526 -19.53 -4.34 -4.10
N VAL A 527 -18.39 -4.75 -4.67
CA VAL A 527 -17.89 -4.28 -5.96
C VAL A 527 -17.62 -5.49 -6.83
N GLY A 528 -18.13 -5.47 -8.06
CA GLY A 528 -17.81 -6.48 -9.06
C GLY A 528 -16.71 -6.02 -10.00
N MET A 529 -15.67 -6.83 -10.15
CA MET A 529 -14.53 -6.59 -11.03
C MET A 529 -14.44 -7.67 -12.10
N GLN A 530 -14.06 -7.28 -13.32
CA GLN A 530 -13.79 -8.19 -14.43
C GLN A 530 -12.44 -7.85 -15.07
N LYS A 531 -11.67 -8.89 -15.41
CA LYS A 531 -10.39 -8.82 -16.11
C LYS A 531 -10.55 -9.30 -17.54
N TRP A 532 -9.97 -8.54 -18.47
CA TRP A 532 -10.15 -8.69 -19.90
C TRP A 532 -8.82 -8.81 -20.62
N SER A 533 -8.77 -9.65 -21.66
CA SER A 533 -7.73 -9.57 -22.69
C SER A 533 -8.05 -8.43 -23.67
N LYS A 534 -7.03 -7.96 -24.40
CA LYS A 534 -7.21 -6.99 -25.48
C LYS A 534 -7.96 -7.64 -26.65
N GLY A 535 -8.84 -6.90 -27.30
CA GLY A 535 -9.65 -7.39 -28.42
C GLY A 535 -10.64 -6.34 -28.91
N PRO A 536 -11.57 -6.63 -29.82
CA PRO A 536 -12.60 -5.68 -30.25
C PRO A 536 -13.50 -5.22 -29.11
N ASN A 537 -14.11 -4.04 -29.26
CA ASN A 537 -15.11 -3.54 -28.31
C ASN A 537 -16.26 -4.55 -28.19
N VAL A 538 -16.72 -4.79 -26.97
CA VAL A 538 -17.82 -5.71 -26.71
C VAL A 538 -18.67 -5.24 -25.54
N THR A 539 -19.96 -5.51 -25.58
CA THR A 539 -20.87 -5.20 -24.46
C THR A 539 -21.30 -6.50 -23.81
N VAL A 540 -21.19 -6.56 -22.48
CA VAL A 540 -21.69 -7.71 -21.70
C VAL A 540 -22.72 -7.25 -20.68
N THR A 541 -23.65 -8.13 -20.35
CA THR A 541 -24.65 -7.91 -19.30
C THR A 541 -24.21 -8.62 -18.03
N VAL A 542 -24.24 -7.92 -16.89
CA VAL A 542 -23.93 -8.48 -15.57
C VAL A 542 -25.21 -8.56 -14.76
N VAL A 543 -25.51 -9.74 -14.21
CA VAL A 543 -26.72 -10.03 -13.43
C VAL A 543 -26.32 -10.48 -12.03
N TRP A 544 -26.84 -9.78 -11.01
CA TRP A 544 -26.64 -10.09 -9.60
C TRP A 544 -27.86 -10.83 -9.05
N ILE A 545 -27.65 -12.01 -8.47
CA ILE A 545 -28.70 -12.91 -8.01
C ILE A 545 -28.46 -13.24 -6.54
N ASP A 546 -29.48 -13.01 -5.71
CA ASP A 546 -29.42 -13.29 -4.29
C ASP A 546 -29.64 -14.79 -3.96
N PRO A 547 -29.40 -15.23 -2.72
CA PRO A 547 -29.52 -16.65 -2.32
C PRO A 547 -30.93 -17.25 -2.44
N THR A 548 -31.94 -16.42 -2.69
CA THR A 548 -33.34 -16.82 -2.89
C THR A 548 -33.80 -16.64 -4.34
N ASN A 549 -32.86 -16.48 -5.28
CA ASN A 549 -33.10 -16.28 -6.71
C ASN A 549 -33.77 -14.95 -7.08
N VAL A 550 -33.71 -13.94 -6.20
CA VAL A 550 -34.11 -12.57 -6.51
C VAL A 550 -33.00 -11.91 -7.33
N ILE A 551 -33.33 -11.39 -8.52
CA ILE A 551 -32.40 -10.59 -9.32
C ILE A 551 -32.28 -9.21 -8.68
N ALA A 552 -31.13 -8.94 -8.05
CA ALA A 552 -30.88 -7.72 -7.29
C ALA A 552 -30.49 -6.54 -8.18
N ALA A 553 -29.72 -6.79 -9.24
CA ALA A 553 -29.30 -5.78 -10.21
C ALA A 553 -29.00 -6.42 -11.57
N THR A 554 -29.25 -5.67 -12.65
CA THR A 554 -28.75 -5.97 -13.98
C THR A 554 -28.24 -4.71 -14.65
N TYR A 555 -27.12 -4.80 -15.37
CA TYR A 555 -26.59 -3.67 -16.11
C TYR A 555 -25.66 -4.15 -17.23
N ASP A 556 -25.60 -3.38 -18.31
CA ASP A 556 -24.66 -3.58 -19.40
C ASP A 556 -23.39 -2.77 -19.18
N ILE A 557 -22.25 -3.36 -19.53
CA ILE A 557 -20.95 -2.68 -19.53
C ILE A 557 -20.32 -2.77 -20.92
N LEU A 558 -19.93 -1.60 -21.44
CA LEU A 558 -19.11 -1.51 -22.65
C LEU A 558 -17.64 -1.75 -22.30
N ILE A 559 -17.03 -2.75 -22.92
CA ILE A 559 -15.62 -3.12 -22.74
C ILE A 559 -14.83 -2.63 -23.94
N ASP A 560 -14.10 -1.54 -23.75
CA ASP A 560 -13.22 -0.99 -24.78
C ASP A 560 -12.12 -1.98 -25.20
N ALA A 561 -11.59 -1.78 -26.41
CA ALA A 561 -10.61 -2.69 -27.00
C ALA A 561 -9.30 -2.80 -26.22
N SER A 562 -8.95 -1.74 -25.50
CA SER A 562 -7.75 -1.65 -24.67
C SER A 562 -8.03 -1.84 -23.17
N ALA A 563 -9.29 -2.03 -22.78
CA ALA A 563 -9.65 -2.25 -21.38
C ALA A 563 -9.07 -3.59 -20.89
N GLU A 564 -8.34 -3.53 -19.79
CA GLU A 564 -7.79 -4.70 -19.09
C GLU A 564 -8.62 -5.04 -17.86
N PHE A 565 -9.24 -4.04 -17.23
CA PHE A 565 -10.05 -4.18 -16.02
C PHE A 565 -11.26 -3.27 -16.10
N THR A 566 -12.42 -3.80 -15.73
CA THR A 566 -13.63 -3.02 -15.42
C THR A 566 -14.08 -3.34 -14.02
N HIS A 567 -14.69 -2.37 -13.34
CA HIS A 567 -15.31 -2.59 -12.05
C HIS A 567 -16.54 -1.69 -11.92
N TYR A 568 -17.54 -2.18 -11.21
CA TYR A 568 -18.74 -1.42 -10.91
C TYR A 568 -19.26 -1.80 -9.53
N ARG A 569 -19.81 -0.79 -8.86
CA ARG A 569 -20.46 -0.94 -7.57
C ARG A 569 -21.96 -0.69 -7.75
N PRO A 570 -22.80 -1.74 -7.76
CA PRO A 570 -24.24 -1.55 -7.82
C PRO A 570 -24.76 -0.92 -6.51
N PRO A 571 -25.73 0.02 -6.58
CA PRO A 571 -26.32 0.65 -5.41
C PRO A 571 -27.39 -0.27 -4.79
N LEU A 572 -26.94 -1.38 -4.19
CA LEU A 572 -27.84 -2.35 -3.57
C LEU A 572 -28.29 -1.87 -2.19
N ASN A 573 -29.59 -1.87 -1.94
CA ASN A 573 -30.17 -1.60 -0.63
C ASN A 573 -29.70 -2.65 0.39
N GLN A 574 -29.34 -2.17 1.58
CA GLN A 574 -28.87 -2.98 2.69
C GLN A 574 -30.00 -3.26 3.71
N PRO A 575 -29.87 -4.30 4.54
CA PRO A 575 -28.81 -5.31 4.51
C PRO A 575 -28.96 -6.29 3.34
N LEU A 576 -27.84 -6.77 2.81
CA LEU A 576 -27.81 -7.87 1.85
C LEU A 576 -28.24 -9.16 2.54
N ARG A 577 -29.11 -9.95 1.90
CA ARG A 577 -29.54 -11.24 2.42
C ARG A 577 -28.34 -12.18 2.59
N PRO A 578 -28.09 -12.77 3.78
CA PRO A 578 -27.03 -13.73 3.96
C PRO A 578 -27.23 -15.01 3.15
N GLY A 579 -26.12 -15.59 2.72
CA GLY A 579 -26.06 -16.79 1.88
C GLY A 579 -25.10 -16.61 0.71
N VAL A 580 -25.06 -17.64 -0.15
CA VAL A 580 -24.24 -17.63 -1.35
C VAL A 580 -25.00 -16.92 -2.48
N TRP A 581 -24.46 -15.79 -2.91
CA TRP A 581 -24.93 -15.01 -4.04
C TRP A 581 -24.30 -15.52 -5.34
N SER A 582 -24.99 -15.34 -6.46
CA SER A 582 -24.50 -15.69 -7.80
C SER A 582 -24.42 -14.45 -8.69
N ILE A 583 -23.35 -14.35 -9.47
CA ILE A 583 -23.19 -13.36 -10.54
C ILE A 583 -23.09 -14.08 -11.86
N ARG A 584 -23.91 -13.68 -12.83
CA ARG A 584 -23.84 -14.16 -14.20
C ARG A 584 -23.39 -13.06 -15.14
N ILE A 585 -22.43 -13.37 -16.00
CA ILE A 585 -21.98 -12.52 -17.10
C ILE A 585 -22.51 -13.13 -18.39
N LEU A 586 -23.21 -12.33 -19.18
CA LEU A 586 -23.88 -12.74 -20.41
C LEU A 586 -23.38 -11.92 -21.59
N HIS A 587 -23.38 -12.52 -22.77
CA HIS A 587 -23.15 -11.84 -24.04
C HIS A 587 -24.30 -12.19 -24.97
N HIS A 588 -25.10 -11.20 -25.40
CA HIS A 588 -26.34 -11.41 -26.14
C HIS A 588 -27.24 -12.49 -25.51
N TRP A 589 -27.48 -12.37 -24.19
CA TRP A 589 -28.27 -13.32 -23.38
C TRP A 589 -27.69 -14.75 -23.27
N SER A 590 -26.54 -15.03 -23.89
CA SER A 590 -25.84 -16.31 -23.75
C SER A 590 -24.88 -16.27 -22.55
N PRO A 591 -24.88 -17.29 -21.66
CA PRO A 591 -23.96 -17.35 -20.53
C PRO A 591 -22.49 -17.37 -20.96
N VAL A 592 -21.69 -16.49 -20.37
CA VAL A 592 -20.25 -16.40 -20.58
C VAL A 592 -19.51 -16.92 -19.35
N ALA A 593 -19.93 -16.49 -18.17
CA ALA A 593 -19.34 -16.91 -16.91
C ALA A 593 -20.34 -16.80 -15.76
N GLU A 594 -20.09 -17.57 -14.72
CA GLU A 594 -20.79 -17.51 -13.45
C GLU A 594 -19.78 -17.51 -12.31
N MET A 595 -20.07 -16.77 -11.24
CA MET A 595 -19.32 -16.86 -9.99
C MET A 595 -20.23 -16.75 -8.78
N HIS A 596 -19.69 -17.16 -7.63
CA HIS A 596 -20.40 -17.15 -6.37
C HIS A 596 -19.63 -16.37 -5.30
N PHE A 597 -20.31 -15.66 -4.41
CA PHE A 597 -19.69 -15.01 -3.25
C PHE A 597 -20.59 -15.12 -2.03
N LEU A 598 -20.00 -15.05 -0.83
CA LEU A 598 -20.74 -15.22 0.41
C LEU A 598 -20.98 -13.87 1.09
N ILE A 599 -22.24 -13.61 1.41
CA ILE A 599 -22.61 -12.67 2.47
C ILE A 599 -22.87 -13.50 3.72
N ALA A 600 -21.93 -13.48 4.66
CA ALA A 600 -22.05 -14.28 5.88
C ALA A 600 -23.07 -13.66 6.85
N PRO A 601 -23.94 -14.47 7.50
CA PRO A 601 -24.71 -13.97 8.63
C PRO A 601 -23.74 -13.69 9.80
N LEU A 602 -23.98 -12.61 10.54
CA LEU A 602 -23.12 -12.19 11.63
C LEU A 602 -23.46 -12.97 12.91
N ALA A 603 -22.46 -13.60 13.53
CA ALA A 603 -22.61 -14.20 14.85
C ALA A 603 -22.37 -13.17 15.98
N TYR A 604 -21.79 -12.03 15.63
CA TYR A 604 -21.45 -10.94 16.54
C TYR A 604 -22.03 -9.61 16.04
N ASN A 605 -22.42 -8.75 16.97
CA ASN A 605 -22.82 -7.36 16.72
C ASN A 605 -22.22 -6.49 17.82
N LYS A 606 -21.45 -5.46 17.45
CA LYS A 606 -20.65 -4.65 18.38
C LYS A 606 -19.74 -5.54 19.25
N HIS A 607 -19.13 -6.54 18.61
CA HIS A 607 -18.17 -7.48 19.20
C HIS A 607 -18.75 -8.38 20.31
N GLN A 608 -20.07 -8.43 20.45
CA GLN A 608 -20.78 -9.29 21.39
C GLN A 608 -21.64 -10.31 20.64
N PRO A 609 -21.94 -11.49 21.22
CA PRO A 609 -22.87 -12.44 20.60
C PRO A 609 -24.17 -11.76 20.19
N ILE A 610 -24.58 -11.96 18.93
CA ILE A 610 -25.72 -11.26 18.35
C ILE A 610 -27.02 -11.64 19.06
N ARG A 611 -27.89 -10.64 19.29
CA ARG A 611 -29.20 -10.82 19.91
C ARG A 611 -30.27 -11.06 18.86
N GLN A 612 -31.37 -11.72 19.27
CA GLN A 612 -32.47 -12.06 18.37
C GLN A 612 -33.12 -10.85 17.68
N GLU A 613 -33.19 -9.70 18.35
CA GLU A 613 -33.71 -8.45 17.78
C GLU A 613 -32.83 -7.90 16.65
N ASP A 614 -31.53 -8.16 16.70
CA ASP A 614 -30.55 -7.70 15.72
C ASP A 614 -30.44 -8.68 14.54
N THR A 615 -30.57 -9.99 14.78
CA THR A 615 -30.52 -10.99 13.70
C THR A 615 -31.65 -10.78 12.70
N LEU A 616 -32.88 -10.52 13.15
CA LEU A 616 -34.00 -10.24 12.26
C LEU A 616 -33.78 -8.97 11.41
N LYS A 617 -33.09 -7.97 11.97
CA LYS A 617 -32.77 -6.74 11.24
C LYS A 617 -31.66 -6.96 10.22
N LEU A 618 -30.62 -7.71 10.57
CA LEU A 618 -29.40 -7.87 9.75
C LEU A 618 -29.48 -9.03 8.75
N HIS A 619 -30.24 -10.08 9.04
CA HIS A 619 -30.22 -11.33 8.26
C HIS A 619 -31.44 -11.54 7.35
N ASN A 620 -32.47 -10.68 7.42
CA ASN A 620 -33.71 -10.90 6.66
C ASN A 620 -33.69 -10.28 5.23
N GLY A 621 -32.58 -9.64 4.85
CA GLY A 621 -32.45 -8.89 3.60
C GLY A 621 -33.11 -7.50 3.65
N PRO A 622 -33.15 -6.78 2.52
CA PRO A 622 -33.68 -5.42 2.51
C PRO A 622 -35.21 -5.41 2.64
N ALA A 623 -35.75 -4.28 3.08
CA ALA A 623 -37.19 -4.08 3.17
C ALA A 623 -37.87 -4.38 1.83
N LYS A 624 -39.01 -5.08 1.90
CA LYS A 624 -39.81 -5.51 0.72
C LYS A 624 -39.04 -6.39 -0.29
N ASN A 625 -37.90 -6.96 0.07
CA ASN A 625 -37.02 -7.71 -0.85
C ASN A 625 -36.55 -6.90 -2.08
N SER A 626 -36.50 -5.57 -1.96
CA SER A 626 -36.14 -4.68 -3.07
C SER A 626 -34.71 -4.16 -2.90
N TYR A 627 -33.78 -4.68 -3.72
CA TYR A 627 -32.39 -4.23 -3.71
C TYR A 627 -32.17 -2.91 -4.48
N MET A 628 -33.06 -2.58 -5.40
CA MET A 628 -33.04 -1.33 -6.18
C MET A 628 -34.47 -0.79 -6.31
N GLU A 629 -34.62 0.47 -6.74
CA GLU A 629 -35.93 1.03 -7.11
C GLU A 629 -36.53 0.31 -8.33
N GLN A 630 -35.67 -0.08 -9.28
CA GLN A 630 -36.06 -0.87 -10.44
C GLN A 630 -36.20 -2.35 -10.07
N SER A 631 -37.30 -2.97 -10.51
CA SER A 631 -37.55 -4.40 -10.36
C SER A 631 -37.11 -5.17 -11.61
N PHE A 632 -36.56 -6.38 -11.41
CA PHE A 632 -36.04 -7.24 -12.47
C PHE A 632 -36.77 -8.59 -12.55
N HIS A 633 -37.91 -8.77 -11.87
CA HIS A 633 -38.65 -10.03 -11.84
C HIS A 633 -39.02 -10.57 -13.23
N GLY A 634 -39.23 -9.70 -14.22
CA GLY A 634 -39.53 -10.10 -15.59
C GLY A 634 -38.38 -10.88 -16.29
N LEU A 635 -37.15 -10.81 -15.77
CA LEU A 635 -35.99 -11.52 -16.31
C LEU A 635 -35.84 -12.94 -15.77
N ASN A 636 -36.53 -13.29 -14.67
CA ASN A 636 -36.43 -14.62 -14.06
C ASN A 636 -36.76 -15.76 -15.05
N PRO A 637 -37.87 -15.71 -15.83
CA PRO A 637 -38.16 -16.74 -16.84
C PRO A 637 -37.15 -16.76 -17.98
N VAL A 638 -36.66 -15.59 -18.40
CA VAL A 638 -35.72 -15.43 -19.52
C VAL A 638 -34.36 -16.06 -19.19
N LEU A 639 -33.91 -15.90 -17.95
CA LEU A 639 -32.61 -16.38 -17.48
C LEU A 639 -32.69 -17.76 -16.82
N ASN A 640 -33.86 -18.40 -16.83
CA ASN A 640 -34.15 -19.67 -16.16
C ASN A 640 -33.73 -19.65 -14.67
N ILE A 641 -34.17 -18.63 -13.95
CA ILE A 641 -33.91 -18.42 -12.51
C ILE A 641 -35.24 -18.55 -11.76
N PRO A 642 -35.70 -19.78 -11.45
CA PRO A 642 -36.96 -19.99 -10.76
C PRO A 642 -36.86 -19.53 -9.29
N VAL A 643 -37.78 -18.67 -8.86
CA VAL A 643 -37.91 -18.31 -7.45
C VAL A 643 -38.69 -19.41 -6.74
N SER A 644 -38.07 -20.10 -5.78
CA SER A 644 -38.74 -21.11 -4.97
C SER A 644 -39.21 -20.50 -3.65
N LEU A 645 -40.52 -20.63 -3.37
CA LEU A 645 -41.11 -20.22 -2.10
C LEU A 645 -40.43 -20.92 -0.91
N GLY A 646 -39.99 -22.17 -1.08
CA GLY A 646 -39.29 -22.92 -0.04
C GLY A 646 -37.96 -22.28 0.37
N TYR A 647 -37.18 -21.74 -0.58
CA TYR A 647 -35.94 -21.02 -0.26
C TYR A 647 -36.21 -19.71 0.49
N VAL A 648 -37.28 -18.99 0.12
CA VAL A 648 -37.68 -17.75 0.80
C VAL A 648 -38.13 -18.03 2.24
N GLU A 649 -38.94 -19.07 2.45
CA GLU A 649 -39.38 -19.47 3.80
C GLU A 649 -38.20 -19.94 4.67
N GLN A 650 -37.29 -20.72 4.11
CA GLN A 650 -36.08 -21.15 4.82
C GLN A 650 -35.18 -19.97 5.18
N ALA A 651 -34.99 -19.00 4.27
CA ALA A 651 -34.23 -17.79 4.54
C ALA A 651 -34.83 -16.97 5.68
N LYS A 652 -36.17 -16.84 5.73
CA LYS A 652 -36.87 -16.17 6.84
C LYS A 652 -36.68 -16.89 8.17
N ARG A 653 -36.72 -18.23 8.19
CA ARG A 653 -36.44 -19.03 9.39
C ARG A 653 -34.99 -18.83 9.86
N ASN A 654 -34.04 -18.91 8.93
CA ASN A 654 -32.62 -18.72 9.21
C ASN A 654 -32.31 -17.32 9.77
N ALA A 655 -33.02 -16.29 9.30
CA ALA A 655 -32.83 -14.92 9.76
C ALA A 655 -33.13 -14.71 11.26
N ALA A 656 -33.90 -15.61 11.88
CA ALA A 656 -34.22 -15.56 13.31
C ALA A 656 -33.25 -16.37 14.20
N LEU A 657 -32.34 -17.16 13.61
CA LEU A 657 -31.43 -18.03 14.36
C LEU A 657 -30.45 -17.21 15.21
N THR A 658 -30.11 -17.73 16.38
CA THR A 658 -29.08 -17.19 17.29
C THR A 658 -28.26 -18.34 17.89
N GLY A 659 -27.16 -18.02 18.55
CA GLY A 659 -26.34 -18.99 19.29
C GLY A 659 -25.86 -20.17 18.43
N PRO A 660 -25.83 -21.41 18.96
CA PRO A 660 -25.29 -22.57 18.25
C PRO A 660 -26.01 -22.93 16.94
N GLU A 661 -27.28 -22.55 16.77
CA GLU A 661 -28.00 -22.81 15.52
C GLU A 661 -27.56 -21.86 14.40
N LEU A 662 -27.36 -20.58 14.74
CA LEU A 662 -26.78 -19.59 13.84
C LEU A 662 -25.35 -19.96 13.45
N GLU A 663 -24.53 -20.41 14.40
CA GLU A 663 -23.16 -20.84 14.12
C GLU A 663 -23.11 -22.04 13.16
N ARG A 664 -24.01 -23.02 13.32
CA ARG A 664 -24.10 -24.15 12.38
C ARG A 664 -24.50 -23.72 10.98
N TRP A 665 -25.45 -22.78 10.85
CA TRP A 665 -25.83 -22.23 9.56
C TRP A 665 -24.67 -21.45 8.91
N LEU A 666 -24.00 -20.60 9.68
CA LEU A 666 -22.81 -19.86 9.26
C LEU A 666 -21.70 -20.82 8.78
N ASP A 667 -21.33 -21.80 9.59
CA ASP A 667 -20.25 -22.74 9.27
C ASP A 667 -20.57 -23.58 8.04
N SER A 668 -21.85 -23.92 7.81
CA SER A 668 -22.29 -24.55 6.57
C SER A 668 -22.03 -23.66 5.36
N LEU A 669 -22.44 -22.40 5.41
CA LEU A 669 -22.24 -21.43 4.32
C LEU A 669 -20.76 -21.14 4.06
N VAL A 670 -19.98 -20.96 5.13
CA VAL A 670 -18.52 -20.79 5.03
C VAL A 670 -17.90 -22.02 4.39
N GLY A 671 -18.32 -23.23 4.79
CA GLY A 671 -17.87 -24.49 4.21
C GLY A 671 -18.20 -24.70 2.73
N GLU A 672 -19.13 -23.94 2.14
CA GLU A 672 -19.41 -23.98 0.70
C GLU A 672 -18.32 -23.28 -0.13
N LEU A 673 -17.75 -22.18 0.40
CA LEU A 673 -16.75 -21.37 -0.30
C LEU A 673 -15.34 -21.43 0.31
N TRP A 674 -15.19 -22.05 1.48
CA TRP A 674 -13.92 -22.22 2.18
C TRP A 674 -13.75 -23.66 2.64
N GLU A 675 -12.50 -24.06 2.82
CA GLU A 675 -12.15 -25.33 3.47
C GLU A 675 -10.92 -25.14 4.36
N ALA A 676 -10.85 -25.92 5.44
CA ALA A 676 -9.62 -26.07 6.19
C ALA A 676 -8.69 -26.99 5.38
N ALA A 677 -7.61 -26.41 4.85
CA ALA A 677 -6.59 -27.15 4.12
C ALA A 677 -5.71 -27.97 5.06
N ASP A 678 -5.38 -27.41 6.23
CA ASP A 678 -4.61 -28.12 7.25
C ASP A 678 -4.75 -27.50 8.65
N ILE A 679 -4.30 -28.21 9.67
CA ILE A 679 -4.24 -27.75 11.06
C ILE A 679 -3.02 -28.33 11.78
N CYS A 680 -2.32 -27.49 12.55
CA CYS A 680 -1.12 -27.88 13.29
C CYS A 680 -1.18 -27.44 14.76
N ALA A 681 -0.42 -28.12 15.62
CA ALA A 681 -0.27 -27.77 17.02
C ALA A 681 0.95 -26.85 17.24
N VAL A 682 0.78 -25.77 17.98
CA VAL A 682 1.89 -24.87 18.37
C VAL A 682 2.76 -25.51 19.46
N GLY A 683 2.14 -26.25 20.37
CA GLY A 683 2.79 -26.96 21.47
C GLY A 683 2.50 -28.47 21.46
N PRO A 684 2.66 -29.16 22.60
CA PRO A 684 2.26 -30.57 22.75
C PRO A 684 0.77 -30.77 22.42
N THR A 685 0.45 -31.88 21.75
CA THR A 685 -0.92 -32.25 21.34
C THR A 685 -1.20 -33.71 21.69
N ALA A 686 -2.42 -34.00 22.15
CA ALA A 686 -2.90 -35.37 22.34
C ALA A 686 -3.45 -36.01 21.06
N CYS A 687 -3.72 -35.22 20.01
CA CYS A 687 -4.17 -35.74 18.72
C CYS A 687 -2.99 -36.36 17.94
N PRO A 688 -3.00 -37.69 17.69
CA PRO A 688 -1.83 -38.41 17.16
C PRO A 688 -1.50 -38.08 15.71
N VAL A 689 -2.47 -37.53 14.95
CA VAL A 689 -2.31 -37.20 13.53
C VAL A 689 -1.94 -35.73 13.30
N MET A 690 -1.94 -34.90 14.34
CA MET A 690 -1.67 -33.46 14.20
C MET A 690 -0.17 -33.18 14.26
N GLN A 691 0.35 -32.50 13.23
CA GLN A 691 1.76 -32.13 13.16
C GLN A 691 2.07 -30.85 13.95
N ALA A 692 3.33 -30.66 14.32
CA ALA A 692 3.81 -29.43 14.95
C ALA A 692 3.90 -28.28 13.94
N CYS A 693 3.40 -27.09 14.30
CA CYS A 693 3.37 -25.93 13.41
C CYS A 693 4.73 -25.53 12.82
N PRO A 694 5.84 -25.49 13.59
CA PRO A 694 7.15 -25.14 13.03
C PRO A 694 7.67 -26.12 11.95
N LYS A 695 7.12 -27.33 11.86
CA LYS A 695 7.47 -28.33 10.83
C LYS A 695 6.65 -28.19 9.55
N ASN A 696 5.57 -27.39 9.58
CA ASN A 696 4.66 -27.21 8.45
C ASN A 696 5.06 -25.98 7.63
N PRO A 697 5.38 -26.10 6.33
CA PRO A 697 5.92 -24.99 5.53
C PRO A 697 4.93 -23.84 5.28
N TRP A 698 3.63 -24.07 5.52
CA TRP A 698 2.58 -23.06 5.39
C TRP A 698 2.37 -22.25 6.67
N SER A 699 2.77 -22.77 7.84
CA SER A 699 2.49 -22.14 9.13
C SER A 699 3.24 -20.82 9.28
N SER A 700 2.63 -19.87 9.98
CA SER A 700 3.31 -18.62 10.33
C SER A 700 4.50 -18.85 11.27
N LEU A 701 4.55 -19.99 11.95
CA LEU A 701 5.63 -20.40 12.86
C LEU A 701 6.75 -21.20 12.16
N SER A 702 6.62 -21.44 10.86
CA SER A 702 7.66 -22.10 10.07
C SER A 702 8.88 -21.20 9.89
N PRO A 703 10.08 -21.78 9.65
CA PRO A 703 11.28 -20.99 9.39
C PRO A 703 11.10 -20.04 8.20
N ASP A 704 11.43 -18.76 8.41
CA ASP A 704 11.39 -17.73 7.37
C ASP A 704 12.74 -16.96 7.29
N PRO A 705 13.82 -17.60 6.79
CA PRO A 705 15.18 -17.06 6.90
C PRO A 705 15.39 -15.71 6.20
N LYS A 706 14.56 -15.37 5.21
CA LYS A 706 14.63 -14.09 4.48
C LYS A 706 14.18 -12.90 5.33
N SER A 707 13.29 -13.09 6.30
CA SER A 707 12.86 -12.03 7.23
C SER A 707 13.44 -12.19 8.64
N GLN A 708 14.02 -13.35 8.96
CA GLN A 708 14.69 -13.57 10.24
C GLN A 708 15.99 -12.75 10.33
N LEU A 709 16.16 -12.14 11.51
CA LEU A 709 17.30 -11.31 11.85
C LEU A 709 18.16 -12.05 12.87
N GLY A 710 19.45 -12.17 12.59
CA GLY A 710 20.42 -12.85 13.46
C GLY A 710 21.51 -11.88 13.94
N MET A 711 22.47 -12.39 14.70
CA MET A 711 23.60 -11.59 15.15
C MET A 711 24.41 -11.06 13.95
N PRO A 712 24.92 -9.81 14.01
CA PRO A 712 25.81 -9.31 12.96
C PRO A 712 27.04 -10.21 12.79
N ARG A 713 27.40 -10.48 11.54
CA ARG A 713 28.59 -11.23 11.14
C ARG A 713 29.84 -10.35 11.28
N ALA A 714 31.02 -10.94 11.05
CA ALA A 714 32.30 -10.24 11.13
C ALA A 714 32.42 -9.05 10.14
N ASP A 715 31.70 -9.09 9.03
CA ASP A 715 31.61 -8.00 8.04
C ASP A 715 30.63 -6.89 8.45
N GLY A 716 30.04 -6.96 9.64
CA GLY A 716 29.08 -5.99 10.17
C GLY A 716 27.67 -6.10 9.59
N ARG A 717 27.39 -7.07 8.70
CA ARG A 717 26.07 -7.32 8.08
C ARG A 717 25.31 -8.43 8.83
N ILE A 718 24.00 -8.56 8.60
CA ILE A 718 23.13 -9.64 9.15
C ILE A 718 22.89 -10.73 8.10
#